data_AF-A0AAV5T1Z5-F1
#
_entry.id   AF-A0AAV5T1Z5-F1
#
_cell.length_a   1.000
_cell.length_b   1.000
_cell.length_c   1.000
_cell.angle_alpha   90.00
_cell.angle_beta   90.00
_cell.angle_gamma   90.00
#
_symmetry.space_group_name_H-M   'P 1'
#
loop_
_entity.id
_entity.type
_entity.pdbx_description
1 polymer ?
#
loop_
_entity_poly.entity_id
_entity_poly.type
_entity_poly.pdbx_seq_one_letter_code
_entity_poly.pdbx_strand_id
1 'polypeptide(L)'
;MTNIEVDTVTRNASSASLSSPYCGQPSPAYVGTNGNSAAGDLKKCRFSETALSRPLSRTGSDSDEYLKFEVGAQCSYRPLHERIEKRVKAGTPFFSLEFFPPKTANGVANFYTRLDRYKEGDPLFVDITWHYSGDPANLTRETSSSSIAAGCLDYCRMDTMLHMTCTQYTKEQTIAHLEQSKRIGLRNILALRGDLPPNTASDAPVLKPKYMALDMIKWIKEEFGDYFTIACSGYPLGHPEKESYDEDLKYLKAKVDAGAQLIVTQLFFEAEAYERFVRDCREIGITVPILPGIMPIQSYESIRRIAQLSQLEIPDSILADLEPIKHDDDAVRNYGRHRAIEMCRRILSNGTAPAIHMYTMNREGSCREILQELGLWHKRPMRALPWEPHGVNHPLRCKEDVRPIFWSARPKSYIYRTRDWDDFPNGRWGNSSSPAFNDLHDYYLFNLHSTVNEKAKLLDMFGHELRSIDDVGKVFARYIDQQENEHGVKVTTLPWNEQESGVQAETSLITEDLVWCNERGVLTLNSQPSVNGAPSTDPLVGWGKPGGYCYQKAYLECFISSANAASLLEFIDEHHPRINYHIVNKDGSMDRSNAEATTPIAVTWGVFPGAEIAQPTVVDPISFRVWRDEAYDMWMKNWAYLYPADSRSHEVITEIHESFCLLTLVDNDFVHPSILFEVVREMVKRTEARNSSTEAKVQATKA
;
A
#
# COMPACT_ATOMS: atom_id res chain seq x y z
N MET A 1 28.23 4.29 -12.68
CA MET A 1 27.42 3.48 -13.60
C MET A 1 27.44 2.04 -13.11
N THR A 2 26.43 1.63 -12.34
CA THR A 2 25.73 0.36 -12.61
C THR A 2 24.43 0.79 -13.24
N ASN A 3 24.51 1.09 -14.54
CA ASN A 3 23.39 1.66 -15.28
C ASN A 3 22.30 0.61 -15.40
N ILE A 4 21.15 0.90 -14.81
CA ILE A 4 19.85 0.57 -15.40
C ILE A 4 19.21 1.91 -15.75
N GLU A 5 19.63 2.42 -16.90
CA GLU A 5 18.85 3.34 -17.72
C GLU A 5 17.89 2.48 -18.54
N VAL A 6 16.60 2.74 -18.37
CA VAL A 6 15.55 2.35 -19.31
C VAL A 6 15.12 3.66 -19.95
N ASP A 7 15.63 3.93 -21.13
CA ASP A 7 15.08 4.98 -21.98
C ASP A 7 13.71 4.55 -22.47
N THR A 8 12.69 5.33 -22.13
CA THR A 8 11.38 5.29 -22.77
C THR A 8 11.53 5.73 -24.22
N VAL A 9 11.35 4.80 -25.16
CA VAL A 9 11.20 5.13 -26.59
C VAL A 9 9.85 5.83 -26.79
N THR A 10 9.88 7.16 -26.84
CA THR A 10 8.82 7.97 -27.46
C THR A 10 8.92 7.84 -28.97
N ARG A 11 8.00 7.09 -29.60
CA ARG A 11 7.79 7.18 -31.05
C ARG A 11 6.77 8.28 -31.33
N ASN A 12 7.24 9.35 -31.95
CA ASN A 12 6.43 10.31 -32.70
C ASN A 12 5.68 9.57 -33.82
N ALA A 13 4.35 9.62 -33.81
CA ALA A 13 3.53 9.33 -34.97
C ALA A 13 2.84 10.64 -35.39
N SER A 14 3.44 11.28 -36.39
CA SER A 14 2.84 12.38 -37.14
C SER A 14 1.67 11.85 -37.98
N SER A 15 0.57 12.59 -37.91
CA SER A 15 -0.57 12.65 -38.83
C SER A 15 -0.36 12.05 -40.24
N ALA A 16 -1.18 11.06 -40.58
CA ALA A 16 -1.75 10.94 -41.92
C ALA A 16 -3.07 10.17 -41.84
N SER A 17 -4.13 10.86 -42.26
CA SER A 17 -5.48 10.38 -42.48
C SER A 17 -5.54 9.27 -43.53
N LEU A 18 -6.50 8.33 -43.39
CA LEU A 18 -7.51 8.01 -44.40
C LEU A 18 -8.40 6.83 -43.93
N SER A 19 -9.67 7.16 -43.69
CA SER A 19 -10.91 6.40 -43.99
C SER A 19 -10.98 4.88 -43.74
N SER A 20 -11.73 4.50 -42.69
CA SER A 20 -12.95 3.64 -42.63
C SER A 20 -13.46 2.94 -43.92
N PRO A 21 -14.40 1.95 -43.87
CA PRO A 21 -15.12 1.40 -42.70
C PRO A 21 -15.46 -0.14 -42.72
N TYR A 22 -16.09 -0.57 -41.61
CA TYR A 22 -17.23 -1.51 -41.51
C TYR A 22 -17.05 -3.00 -41.14
N CYS A 23 -17.61 -3.29 -39.95
CA CYS A 23 -18.61 -4.31 -39.57
C CYS A 23 -18.25 -5.80 -39.42
N GLY A 24 -18.69 -6.36 -38.27
CA GLY A 24 -19.26 -7.71 -38.25
C GLY A 24 -18.89 -8.57 -37.05
N GLN A 25 -19.78 -8.60 -36.06
CA GLN A 25 -19.83 -9.53 -34.91
C GLN A 25 -19.97 -11.03 -35.31
N PRO A 26 -19.83 -11.98 -34.35
CA PRO A 26 -19.41 -13.37 -34.60
C PRO A 26 -20.50 -14.46 -34.45
N SER A 27 -20.17 -15.69 -34.91
CA SER A 27 -20.68 -17.06 -34.53
C SER A 27 -21.35 -17.86 -35.67
N PRO A 28 -21.56 -19.21 -35.57
CA PRO A 28 -20.83 -20.29 -34.87
C PRO A 28 -20.60 -21.60 -35.71
N ALA A 29 -19.80 -22.52 -35.13
CA ALA A 29 -19.68 -23.99 -35.27
C ALA A 29 -20.40 -24.80 -36.39
N TYR A 30 -19.67 -25.71 -37.08
CA TYR A 30 -19.80 -27.20 -36.99
C TYR A 30 -18.94 -27.98 -38.05
N VAL A 31 -18.15 -28.94 -37.56
CA VAL A 31 -17.84 -30.32 -38.04
C VAL A 31 -17.55 -30.63 -39.54
N GLY A 32 -16.31 -31.07 -39.81
CA GLY A 32 -16.01 -32.42 -40.35
C GLY A 32 -15.59 -32.60 -41.82
N THR A 33 -14.30 -32.95 -42.03
CA THR A 33 -13.78 -34.15 -42.74
C THR A 33 -12.56 -33.92 -43.67
N ASN A 34 -11.51 -34.70 -43.36
CA ASN A 34 -10.36 -35.21 -44.12
C ASN A 34 -10.00 -34.64 -45.51
N GLY A 35 -8.76 -34.15 -45.60
CA GLY A 35 -7.98 -34.03 -46.84
C GLY A 35 -6.49 -33.84 -46.55
N ASN A 36 -5.69 -34.89 -46.79
CA ASN A 36 -4.23 -34.91 -46.68
C ASN A 36 -3.57 -33.93 -47.68
N SER A 37 -2.70 -33.04 -47.20
CA SER A 37 -1.54 -32.57 -47.99
C SER A 37 -0.44 -32.07 -47.07
N ALA A 38 0.75 -32.65 -47.23
CA ALA A 38 1.96 -32.39 -46.47
C ALA A 38 2.52 -30.98 -46.71
N ALA A 39 2.85 -30.27 -45.63
CA ALA A 39 3.85 -29.20 -45.56
C ALA A 39 4.38 -29.16 -44.12
N GLY A 40 5.69 -29.01 -43.96
CA GLY A 40 6.44 -29.42 -42.77
C GLY A 40 6.17 -28.60 -41.51
N ASP A 41 5.97 -29.33 -40.41
CA ASP A 41 5.78 -28.77 -39.07
C ASP A 41 7.10 -28.76 -38.29
N LEU A 42 7.46 -27.57 -37.81
CA LEU A 42 8.48 -27.31 -36.81
C LEU A 42 8.18 -28.10 -35.53
N LYS A 43 9.20 -28.82 -35.05
CA LYS A 43 9.18 -29.60 -33.81
C LYS A 43 8.67 -28.75 -32.64
N LYS A 44 7.45 -29.06 -32.17
CA LYS A 44 6.93 -28.66 -30.86
C LYS A 44 7.88 -29.16 -29.76
N CYS A 45 8.42 -28.26 -28.95
CA CYS A 45 8.99 -28.58 -27.64
C CYS A 45 7.92 -29.29 -26.80
N ARG A 46 8.00 -30.62 -26.70
CA ARG A 46 7.25 -31.40 -25.71
C ARG A 46 7.99 -31.28 -24.37
N PHE A 47 7.60 -30.34 -23.53
CA PHE A 47 7.85 -30.44 -22.10
C PHE A 47 6.82 -31.41 -21.50
N SER A 48 7.27 -32.38 -20.72
CA SER A 48 6.41 -33.42 -20.15
C SER A 48 5.48 -32.83 -19.08
N GLU A 49 4.16 -32.91 -19.30
CA GLU A 49 3.10 -32.46 -18.36
C GLU A 49 3.06 -33.22 -17.03
N THR A 50 3.81 -34.32 -16.87
CA THR A 50 3.67 -35.24 -15.73
C THR A 50 4.40 -34.84 -14.45
N ALA A 51 5.18 -33.76 -14.43
CA ALA A 51 5.86 -33.26 -13.22
C ALA A 51 5.25 -31.96 -12.62
N LEU A 52 4.19 -31.41 -13.23
CA LEU A 52 3.71 -30.05 -12.97
C LEU A 52 2.60 -29.91 -11.89
N SER A 53 2.19 -30.97 -11.18
CA SER A 53 0.85 -30.97 -10.56
C SER A 53 0.75 -31.18 -9.04
N ARG A 54 1.83 -31.15 -8.26
CA ARG A 54 1.70 -31.20 -6.79
C ARG A 54 1.92 -29.83 -6.13
N PRO A 55 0.86 -29.12 -5.71
CA PRO A 55 1.01 -27.99 -4.80
C PRO A 55 1.64 -28.47 -3.49
N LEU A 56 2.49 -27.64 -2.89
CA LEU A 56 3.08 -27.88 -1.58
C LEU A 56 1.93 -28.15 -0.58
N SER A 57 1.85 -29.37 -0.05
CA SER A 57 0.74 -29.79 0.83
C SER A 57 0.83 -29.10 2.19
N ARG A 58 -0.23 -28.41 2.62
CA ARG A 58 -0.35 -27.83 3.97
C ARG A 58 -0.76 -28.89 4.99
N THR A 59 -0.08 -28.90 6.15
CA THR A 59 -0.60 -29.51 7.38
C THR A 59 -1.52 -28.50 8.09
N GLY A 60 -2.66 -28.96 8.60
CA GLY A 60 -3.69 -28.13 9.20
C GLY A 60 -3.32 -27.63 10.60
N SER A 61 -2.76 -26.42 10.69
CA SER A 61 -2.79 -25.57 11.89
C SER A 61 -2.63 -24.06 11.58
N ASP A 62 -2.58 -23.67 10.30
CA ASP A 62 -2.29 -22.29 9.86
C ASP A 62 -3.41 -21.27 10.18
N SER A 63 -4.58 -21.69 10.69
CA SER A 63 -5.72 -20.80 10.95
C SER A 63 -5.43 -19.71 11.97
N ASP A 64 -4.49 -19.92 12.88
CA ASP A 64 -4.13 -18.93 13.91
C ASP A 64 -3.07 -17.92 13.44
N GLU A 65 -2.36 -18.15 12.33
CA GLU A 65 -1.26 -17.27 11.88
C GLU A 65 -1.71 -16.13 10.95
N TYR A 66 -2.99 -16.12 10.55
CA TYR A 66 -3.52 -15.12 9.61
C TYR A 66 -3.65 -13.71 10.22
N LEU A 67 -3.72 -13.61 11.54
CA LEU A 67 -3.75 -12.33 12.25
C LEU A 67 -2.33 -11.99 12.73
N LYS A 68 -1.61 -11.19 11.95
CA LYS A 68 -0.34 -10.55 12.38
C LYS A 68 -0.51 -9.61 13.59
N PHE A 69 -1.75 -9.34 13.97
CA PHE A 69 -2.16 -8.45 15.04
C PHE A 69 -3.25 -9.16 15.86
N GLU A 70 -2.97 -9.46 17.11
CA GLU A 70 -3.95 -10.04 18.04
C GLU A 70 -4.69 -8.92 18.76
N VAL A 71 -5.98 -8.82 18.47
CA VAL A 71 -6.89 -7.84 19.06
C VAL A 71 -6.98 -8.06 20.57
N GLY A 72 -6.71 -7.03 21.37
CA GLY A 72 -6.77 -7.07 22.83
C GLY A 72 -5.55 -7.73 23.51
N ALA A 73 -4.53 -8.14 22.74
CA ALA A 73 -3.23 -8.54 23.27
C ALA A 73 -2.23 -7.38 23.16
N GLN A 74 -1.28 -7.30 24.10
CA GLN A 74 -0.22 -6.30 24.05
C GLN A 74 0.72 -6.61 22.87
N CYS A 75 0.41 -6.04 21.70
CA CYS A 75 1.21 -6.24 20.50
C CYS A 75 2.61 -5.64 20.70
N SER A 76 3.64 -6.46 20.58
CA SER A 76 5.03 -6.03 20.66
C SER A 76 5.74 -6.30 19.34
N TYR A 77 6.60 -5.36 18.96
CA TYR A 77 7.47 -5.50 17.80
C TYR A 77 8.31 -6.77 17.91
N ARG A 78 8.35 -7.57 16.84
CA ARG A 78 9.21 -8.75 16.73
C ARG A 78 10.24 -8.54 15.62
N PRO A 79 11.56 -8.59 15.93
CA PRO A 79 12.62 -8.46 14.94
C PRO A 79 12.44 -9.42 13.76
N LEU A 80 12.78 -8.95 12.55
CA LEU A 80 12.63 -9.72 11.32
C LEU A 80 13.32 -11.10 11.40
N HIS A 81 14.53 -11.17 11.94
CA HIS A 81 15.26 -12.45 12.05
C HIS A 81 14.53 -13.47 12.92
N GLU A 82 13.91 -13.07 14.04
CA GLU A 82 13.11 -13.99 14.87
C GLU A 82 11.87 -14.49 14.14
N ARG A 83 11.21 -13.63 13.36
CA ARG A 83 10.05 -14.01 12.54
C ARG A 83 10.44 -14.99 11.43
N ILE A 84 11.60 -14.76 10.80
CA ILE A 84 12.18 -15.67 9.82
C ILE A 84 12.47 -17.02 10.51
N GLU A 85 13.19 -17.03 11.62
CA GLU A 85 13.50 -18.26 12.35
C GLU A 85 12.25 -19.05 12.74
N LYS A 86 11.18 -18.38 13.19
CA LYS A 86 9.90 -19.03 13.50
C LYS A 86 9.34 -19.74 12.27
N ARG A 87 9.30 -19.07 11.11
CA ARG A 87 8.81 -19.67 9.85
C ARG A 87 9.68 -20.81 9.37
N VAL A 88 11.01 -20.67 9.46
CA VAL A 88 11.96 -21.73 9.11
C VAL A 88 11.75 -22.96 9.99
N LYS A 89 11.60 -22.79 11.31
CA LYS A 89 11.33 -23.89 12.26
C LYS A 89 9.98 -24.56 12.00
N ALA A 90 8.97 -23.80 11.58
CA ALA A 90 7.66 -24.32 11.22
C ALA A 90 7.62 -25.00 9.84
N GLY A 91 8.66 -24.82 9.02
CA GLY A 91 8.66 -25.29 7.63
C GLY A 91 7.69 -24.52 6.73
N THR A 92 7.37 -23.26 7.07
CA THR A 92 6.42 -22.41 6.35
C THR A 92 7.19 -21.49 5.39
N PRO A 93 7.16 -21.73 4.07
CA PRO A 93 7.87 -20.88 3.12
C PRO A 93 7.31 -19.46 3.09
N PHE A 94 8.15 -18.50 2.73
CA PHE A 94 7.77 -17.10 2.57
C PHE A 94 8.48 -16.45 1.39
N PHE A 95 8.15 -15.19 1.12
CA PHE A 95 8.86 -14.40 0.13
C PHE A 95 9.13 -12.97 0.59
N SER A 96 10.10 -12.35 -0.06
CA SER A 96 10.46 -10.93 0.07
C SER A 96 10.67 -10.32 -1.31
N LEU A 97 10.64 -8.99 -1.40
CA LEU A 97 10.69 -8.26 -2.66
C LEU A 97 11.74 -7.15 -2.61
N GLU A 98 12.67 -7.09 -3.55
CA GLU A 98 13.63 -5.99 -3.67
C GLU A 98 13.20 -4.97 -4.72
N PHE A 99 13.38 -3.69 -4.40
CA PHE A 99 13.09 -2.54 -5.24
C PHE A 99 14.23 -1.53 -5.24
N PHE A 100 14.32 -0.76 -6.32
CA PHE A 100 15.17 0.42 -6.38
C PHE A 100 14.37 1.72 -6.25
N PRO A 101 14.93 2.77 -5.62
CA PRO A 101 14.27 4.06 -5.53
C PRO A 101 13.94 4.60 -6.94
N PRO A 102 12.70 5.04 -7.21
CA PRO A 102 12.35 5.68 -8.47
C PRO A 102 13.16 6.95 -8.70
N LYS A 103 13.45 7.30 -9.95
CA LYS A 103 14.26 8.49 -10.28
C LYS A 103 13.47 9.80 -10.34
N THR A 104 12.13 9.74 -10.31
CA THR A 104 11.22 10.88 -10.49
C THR A 104 10.03 10.82 -9.53
N ALA A 105 9.44 11.98 -9.21
CA ALA A 105 8.24 12.14 -8.38
C ALA A 105 7.09 11.23 -8.81
N ASN A 106 6.71 11.30 -10.09
CA ASN A 106 5.66 10.44 -10.66
C ASN A 106 6.04 8.95 -10.56
N GLY A 107 7.33 8.62 -10.61
CA GLY A 107 7.81 7.27 -10.37
C GLY A 107 7.57 6.80 -8.93
N VAL A 108 7.68 7.69 -7.95
CA VAL A 108 7.40 7.43 -6.53
C VAL A 108 5.91 7.16 -6.30
N ALA A 109 5.02 7.96 -6.86
CA ALA A 109 3.58 7.71 -6.78
C ALA A 109 3.21 6.33 -7.36
N ASN A 110 3.67 6.04 -8.59
CA ASN A 110 3.46 4.73 -9.24
C ASN A 110 4.06 3.56 -8.44
N PHE A 111 5.17 3.81 -7.75
CA PHE A 111 5.82 2.82 -6.90
C PHE A 111 4.95 2.44 -5.69
N TYR A 112 4.39 3.41 -4.96
CA TYR A 112 3.51 3.11 -3.83
C TYR A 112 2.23 2.41 -4.26
N THR A 113 1.62 2.82 -5.38
CA THR A 113 0.45 2.10 -5.94
C THR A 113 0.80 0.65 -6.28
N ARG A 114 2.02 0.38 -6.75
CA ARG A 114 2.49 -0.98 -7.02
C ARG A 114 2.74 -1.77 -5.74
N LEU A 115 3.30 -1.14 -4.71
CA LEU A 115 3.48 -1.78 -3.41
C LEU A 115 2.15 -2.16 -2.77
N ASP A 116 1.13 -1.30 -2.85
CA ASP A 116 -0.21 -1.61 -2.33
C ASP A 116 -0.77 -2.89 -2.98
N ARG A 117 -0.54 -3.10 -4.28
CA ARG A 117 -0.89 -4.34 -4.98
C ARG A 117 -0.02 -5.53 -4.58
N TYR A 118 1.28 -5.32 -4.33
CA TYR A 118 2.17 -6.37 -3.82
C TYR A 118 1.79 -6.84 -2.41
N LYS A 119 1.23 -5.92 -1.62
CA LYS A 119 0.77 -6.18 -0.25
C LYS A 119 -0.28 -7.27 -0.16
N GLU A 120 -1.13 -7.38 -1.18
CA GLU A 120 -2.14 -8.44 -1.29
C GLU A 120 -1.53 -9.85 -1.23
N GLY A 121 -0.26 -10.01 -1.61
CA GLY A 121 0.45 -11.28 -1.54
C GLY A 121 1.02 -11.63 -0.17
N ASP A 122 0.99 -10.69 0.79
CA ASP A 122 1.58 -10.78 2.12
C ASP A 122 3.11 -11.08 2.16
N PRO A 123 3.96 -10.26 1.50
CA PRO A 123 5.41 -10.39 1.63
C PRO A 123 5.84 -10.30 3.11
N LEU A 124 6.88 -11.04 3.49
CA LEU A 124 7.40 -10.97 4.86
C LEU A 124 8.13 -9.64 5.12
N PHE A 125 8.84 -9.13 4.11
CA PHE A 125 9.52 -7.84 4.10
C PHE A 125 9.83 -7.39 2.66
N VAL A 126 10.20 -6.12 2.49
CA VAL A 126 10.69 -5.54 1.24
C VAL A 126 12.05 -4.88 1.44
N ASP A 127 12.85 -4.83 0.37
CA ASP A 127 14.21 -4.29 0.41
C ASP A 127 14.33 -3.09 -0.53
N ILE A 128 14.95 -2.01 -0.05
CA ILE A 128 15.20 -0.80 -0.83
C ILE A 128 16.70 -0.65 -1.08
N THR A 129 17.10 -0.71 -2.35
CA THR A 129 18.51 -0.58 -2.74
C THR A 129 19.09 0.79 -2.40
N TRP A 130 20.40 0.84 -2.19
CA TRP A 130 21.17 2.03 -1.83
C TRP A 130 22.29 2.26 -2.83
N HIS A 131 22.32 3.44 -3.43
CA HIS A 131 23.39 3.81 -4.35
C HIS A 131 23.83 5.25 -4.12
N TYR A 132 25.14 5.46 -3.94
CA TYR A 132 25.74 6.74 -3.58
C TYR A 132 25.30 7.90 -4.48
N SER A 133 25.24 7.69 -5.81
CA SER A 133 24.85 8.75 -6.76
C SER A 133 23.39 9.19 -6.66
N GLY A 134 22.54 8.42 -5.97
CA GLY A 134 21.14 8.74 -5.75
C GLY A 134 20.89 9.72 -4.60
N ASP A 135 21.96 10.15 -3.91
CA ASP A 135 21.86 10.85 -2.62
C ASP A 135 20.95 10.09 -1.63
N PRO A 136 21.26 8.81 -1.35
CA PRO A 136 20.31 7.85 -0.82
C PRO A 136 19.87 8.14 0.62
N ALA A 137 20.67 8.90 1.37
CA ALA A 137 20.37 9.29 2.75
C ALA A 137 19.44 10.50 2.85
N ASN A 138 19.20 11.25 1.76
CA ASN A 138 18.55 12.55 1.84
C ASN A 138 17.03 12.45 2.04
N LEU A 139 16.55 12.76 3.24
CA LEU A 139 15.12 12.70 3.58
C LEU A 139 14.26 13.81 2.99
N THR A 140 14.86 14.90 2.52
CA THR A 140 14.10 15.96 1.85
C THR A 140 13.82 15.61 0.39
N ARG A 141 14.48 14.57 -0.13
CA ARG A 141 14.30 14.07 -1.49
C ARG A 141 13.46 12.80 -1.47
N GLU A 142 12.24 12.88 -2.02
CA GLU A 142 11.30 11.75 -2.09
C GLU A 142 11.83 10.54 -2.86
N THR A 143 12.77 10.74 -3.78
CA THR A 143 13.39 9.68 -4.60
C THR A 143 14.59 9.02 -3.92
N SER A 144 14.96 9.42 -2.70
CA SER A 144 16.08 8.81 -1.98
C SER A 144 15.69 7.44 -1.40
N SER A 145 16.69 6.58 -1.16
CA SER A 145 16.49 5.28 -0.55
C SER A 145 15.83 5.37 0.83
N SER A 146 16.30 6.31 1.67
CA SER A 146 15.74 6.52 3.02
C SER A 146 14.29 6.99 2.97
N SER A 147 13.92 7.91 2.07
CA SER A 147 12.55 8.39 1.92
C SER A 147 11.60 7.29 1.42
N ILE A 148 12.05 6.50 0.44
CA ILE A 148 11.28 5.35 -0.06
C ILE A 148 11.11 4.28 1.02
N ALA A 149 12.16 3.97 1.76
CA ALA A 149 12.08 2.99 2.85
C ALA A 149 11.16 3.45 3.98
N ALA A 150 11.18 4.74 4.34
CA ALA A 150 10.25 5.34 5.28
C ALA A 150 8.79 5.15 4.83
N GLY A 151 8.49 5.49 3.58
CA GLY A 151 7.13 5.35 3.06
C GLY A 151 6.66 3.90 2.90
N CYS A 152 7.57 2.95 2.64
CA CYS A 152 7.24 1.51 2.66
C CYS A 152 6.77 1.07 4.05
N LEU A 153 7.49 1.52 5.09
CA LEU A 153 7.17 1.23 6.49
C LEU A 153 5.88 1.92 6.94
N ASP A 154 5.75 3.22 6.69
CA ASP A 154 4.65 4.04 7.19
C ASP A 154 3.36 3.86 6.38
N TYR A 155 3.43 4.09 5.08
CA TYR A 155 2.25 4.18 4.21
C TYR A 155 1.82 2.81 3.69
N CYS A 156 2.78 1.98 3.27
CA CYS A 156 2.48 0.64 2.76
C CYS A 156 2.42 -0.42 3.87
N ARG A 157 2.84 -0.09 5.10
CA ARG A 157 2.82 -1.00 6.26
C ARG A 157 3.59 -2.30 6.01
N MET A 158 4.68 -2.20 5.25
CA MET A 158 5.57 -3.32 4.94
C MET A 158 6.82 -3.21 5.79
N ASP A 159 7.21 -4.32 6.42
CA ASP A 159 8.52 -4.36 7.06
C ASP A 159 9.59 -4.14 6.01
N THR A 160 10.53 -3.25 6.28
CA THR A 160 11.43 -2.72 5.26
C THR A 160 12.88 -2.90 5.69
N MET A 161 13.68 -3.46 4.79
CA MET A 161 15.14 -3.51 4.90
C MET A 161 15.75 -2.45 4.00
N LEU A 162 16.61 -1.62 4.59
CA LEU A 162 17.36 -0.62 3.85
C LEU A 162 18.75 -1.15 3.54
N HIS A 163 19.14 -1.14 2.26
CA HIS A 163 20.52 -1.39 1.90
C HIS A 163 21.39 -0.25 2.41
N MET A 164 22.63 -0.53 2.81
CA MET A 164 23.59 0.51 3.12
C MET A 164 24.97 0.09 2.63
N THR A 165 25.71 1.02 2.03
CA THR A 165 27.08 0.80 1.58
C THR A 165 28.06 1.62 2.43
N CYS A 166 29.28 1.11 2.65
CA CYS A 166 30.27 1.77 3.52
C CYS A 166 31.52 2.27 2.78
N THR A 167 31.81 1.81 1.56
CA THR A 167 33.05 2.16 0.85
C THR A 167 33.16 3.65 0.49
N GLN A 168 32.04 4.33 0.28
CA GLN A 168 32.02 5.74 -0.12
C GLN A 168 31.94 6.72 1.07
N TYR A 169 31.87 6.22 2.31
CA TYR A 169 31.61 7.02 3.50
C TYR A 169 32.68 6.79 4.58
N THR A 170 32.80 7.75 5.51
CA THR A 170 33.54 7.53 6.75
C THR A 170 32.74 6.68 7.74
N LYS A 171 33.38 6.21 8.83
CA LYS A 171 32.66 5.53 9.93
C LYS A 171 31.58 6.46 10.47
N GLU A 172 31.93 7.72 10.73
CA GLU A 172 31.06 8.74 11.32
C GLU A 172 29.83 9.02 10.43
N GLN A 173 30.03 9.14 9.11
CA GLN A 173 28.93 9.29 8.15
C GLN A 173 28.03 8.06 8.11
N THR A 174 28.61 6.86 8.15
CA THR A 174 27.85 5.59 8.18
C THR A 174 27.01 5.51 9.46
N ILE A 175 27.58 5.83 10.62
CA ILE A 175 26.85 5.89 11.90
C ILE A 175 25.74 6.95 11.85
N ALA A 176 25.98 8.11 11.27
CA ALA A 176 24.95 9.14 11.12
C ALA A 176 23.75 8.67 10.27
N HIS A 177 24.00 7.94 9.17
CA HIS A 177 22.93 7.34 8.36
C HIS A 177 22.17 6.24 9.12
N LEU A 178 22.85 5.44 9.94
CA LEU A 178 22.21 4.43 10.79
C LEU A 178 21.35 5.08 11.88
N GLU A 179 21.83 6.14 12.53
CA GLU A 179 21.04 6.92 13.49
C GLU A 179 19.81 7.55 12.84
N GLN A 180 19.95 8.06 11.62
CA GLN A 180 18.81 8.54 10.85
C GLN A 180 17.81 7.42 10.53
N SER A 181 18.30 6.25 10.11
CA SER A 181 17.46 5.07 9.83
C SER A 181 16.68 4.63 11.07
N LYS A 182 17.34 4.65 12.24
CA LYS A 182 16.73 4.38 13.54
C LYS A 182 15.64 5.40 13.89
N ARG A 183 15.88 6.70 13.66
CA ARG A 183 14.89 7.77 13.91
C ARG A 183 13.62 7.62 13.05
N ILE A 184 13.75 7.13 11.83
CA ILE A 184 12.61 6.82 10.94
C ILE A 184 11.85 5.55 11.40
N GLY A 185 12.43 4.77 12.32
CA GLY A 185 11.84 3.51 12.79
C GLY A 185 12.25 2.29 11.96
N LEU A 186 13.25 2.40 11.07
CA LEU A 186 13.78 1.23 10.38
C LEU A 186 14.51 0.31 11.36
N ARG A 187 14.40 -1.00 11.12
CA ARG A 187 14.94 -2.04 12.00
C ARG A 187 15.77 -3.08 11.26
N ASN A 188 15.84 -3.03 9.94
CA ASN A 188 16.55 -4.03 9.14
C ASN A 188 17.51 -3.33 8.18
N ILE A 189 18.78 -3.75 8.20
CA ILE A 189 19.84 -3.20 7.36
C ILE A 189 20.49 -4.32 6.58
N LEU A 190 20.55 -4.21 5.25
CA LEU A 190 21.43 -5.03 4.43
C LEU A 190 22.80 -4.37 4.35
N ALA A 191 23.76 -4.93 5.09
CA ALA A 191 25.10 -4.40 5.20
C ALA A 191 25.97 -4.78 3.98
N LEU A 192 26.28 -3.79 3.14
CA LEU A 192 27.04 -3.98 1.90
C LEU A 192 28.33 -3.16 1.90
N ARG A 193 29.31 -3.62 1.12
CA ARG A 193 30.52 -2.84 0.84
C ARG A 193 30.18 -1.63 -0.03
N GLY A 194 29.43 -1.88 -1.11
CA GLY A 194 29.24 -0.97 -2.24
C GLY A 194 30.35 -1.12 -3.28
N ASP A 195 30.10 -0.57 -4.46
CA ASP A 195 31.04 -0.62 -5.57
C ASP A 195 31.92 0.62 -5.62
N LEU A 196 33.17 0.44 -6.03
CA LEU A 196 34.06 1.57 -6.28
C LEU A 196 33.59 2.33 -7.54
N PRO A 197 33.75 3.66 -7.58
CA PRO A 197 33.44 4.40 -8.79
C PRO A 197 34.29 3.89 -9.97
N PRO A 198 33.76 3.91 -11.20
CA PRO A 198 34.50 3.43 -12.36
C PRO A 198 35.82 4.19 -12.51
N ASN A 199 36.91 3.49 -12.79
CA ASN A 199 38.19 4.12 -13.05
C ASN A 199 38.18 4.71 -14.48
N THR A 200 37.68 5.93 -14.64
CA THR A 200 37.43 6.55 -15.96
C THR A 200 38.68 7.16 -16.61
N ALA A 201 39.84 7.15 -15.94
CA ALA A 201 41.10 7.67 -16.47
C ALA A 201 42.17 6.56 -16.43
N SER A 202 42.94 6.42 -17.52
CA SER A 202 44.01 5.41 -17.65
C SER A 202 45.10 5.52 -16.57
N ASP A 203 45.26 6.72 -16.01
CA ASP A 203 46.35 7.07 -15.10
C ASP A 203 45.84 7.33 -13.66
N ALA A 204 44.55 7.13 -13.40
CA ALA A 204 44.02 7.31 -12.06
C ALA A 204 44.43 6.16 -11.13
N PRO A 205 44.81 6.45 -9.87
CA PRO A 205 45.28 5.45 -8.93
C PRO A 205 44.21 4.38 -8.70
N VAL A 206 44.63 3.12 -8.60
CA VAL A 206 43.73 2.01 -8.26
C VAL A 206 43.10 2.30 -6.91
N LEU A 207 41.81 2.65 -6.93
CA LEU A 207 41.04 2.86 -5.71
C LEU A 207 40.89 1.51 -5.01
N LYS A 208 41.22 1.47 -3.71
CA LYS A 208 40.94 0.32 -2.85
C LYS A 208 39.81 0.68 -1.89
N PRO A 209 38.91 -0.26 -1.58
CA PRO A 209 37.86 0.00 -0.60
C PRO A 209 38.51 0.26 0.76
N LYS A 210 38.21 1.42 1.34
CA LYS A 210 38.70 1.78 2.69
C LYS A 210 38.07 0.89 3.76
N TYR A 211 36.79 0.58 3.58
CA TYR A 211 35.98 -0.21 4.51
C TYR A 211 35.20 -1.27 3.76
N MET A 212 35.02 -2.41 4.41
CA MET A 212 34.28 -3.56 3.90
C MET A 212 32.97 -3.75 4.67
N ALA A 213 32.05 -4.56 4.12
CA ALA A 213 30.78 -4.88 4.78
C ALA A 213 30.97 -5.41 6.22
N LEU A 214 32.04 -6.18 6.46
CA LEU A 214 32.39 -6.69 7.80
C LEU A 214 32.63 -5.55 8.81
N ASP A 215 33.26 -4.46 8.39
CA ASP A 215 33.52 -3.32 9.27
C ASP A 215 32.22 -2.65 9.68
N MET A 216 31.31 -2.43 8.73
CA MET A 216 30.00 -1.86 9.01
C MET A 216 29.15 -2.75 9.92
N ILE A 217 29.17 -4.08 9.74
CA ILE A 217 28.48 -5.01 10.64
C ILE A 217 28.99 -4.85 12.08
N LYS A 218 30.32 -4.78 12.27
CA LYS A 218 30.93 -4.56 13.58
C LYS A 218 30.51 -3.22 14.18
N TRP A 219 30.49 -2.15 13.40
CA TRP A 219 30.05 -0.84 13.86
C TRP A 219 28.57 -0.83 14.25
N ILE A 220 27.70 -1.49 13.47
CA ILE A 220 26.27 -1.60 13.83
C ILE A 220 26.13 -2.31 15.19
N LYS A 221 26.84 -3.43 15.40
CA LYS A 221 26.81 -4.15 16.67
C LYS A 221 27.39 -3.35 17.84
N GLU A 222 28.48 -2.61 17.61
CA GLU A 222 29.15 -1.77 18.62
C GLU A 222 28.24 -0.62 19.07
N GLU A 223 27.66 0.13 18.13
CA GLU A 223 26.94 1.38 18.42
C GLU A 223 25.45 1.17 18.71
N PHE A 224 24.83 0.13 18.14
CA PHE A 224 23.38 -0.10 18.20
C PHE A 224 22.96 -1.42 18.86
N GLY A 225 23.91 -2.29 19.23
CA GLY A 225 23.63 -3.57 19.87
C GLY A 225 22.72 -4.47 19.03
N ASP A 226 21.54 -4.81 19.57
CA ASP A 226 20.52 -5.66 18.92
C ASP A 226 19.35 -4.85 18.33
N TYR A 227 19.49 -3.51 18.23
CA TYR A 227 18.44 -2.67 17.67
C TYR A 227 18.11 -3.04 16.21
N PHE A 228 19.12 -3.36 15.40
CA PHE A 228 18.96 -3.72 13.99
C PHE A 228 19.06 -5.23 13.78
N THR A 229 18.18 -5.77 12.93
CA THR A 229 18.44 -7.02 12.22
C THR A 229 19.41 -6.74 11.09
N ILE A 230 20.54 -7.44 11.07
CA ILE A 230 21.60 -7.22 10.08
C ILE A 230 21.58 -8.37 9.08
N ALA A 231 21.35 -8.05 7.81
CA ALA A 231 21.56 -8.97 6.70
C ALA A 231 22.91 -8.69 6.02
N CYS A 232 23.44 -9.66 5.29
CA CYS A 232 24.60 -9.47 4.42
C CYS A 232 24.44 -10.23 3.09
N SER A 233 25.22 -9.86 2.07
CA SER A 233 25.20 -10.54 0.78
C SER A 233 25.98 -11.85 0.77
N GLY A 234 25.52 -12.86 0.02
CA GLY A 234 26.26 -14.08 -0.31
C GLY A 234 26.38 -14.27 -1.82
N TYR A 235 27.44 -14.92 -2.30
CA TYR A 235 27.68 -15.09 -3.74
C TYR A 235 27.78 -16.59 -4.05
N PRO A 236 26.71 -17.24 -4.56
CA PRO A 236 26.70 -18.69 -4.78
C PRO A 236 27.81 -19.19 -5.71
N LEU A 237 28.25 -18.33 -6.64
CA LEU A 237 29.31 -18.58 -7.61
C LEU A 237 30.64 -17.90 -7.25
N GLY A 238 30.74 -17.33 -6.03
CA GLY A 238 31.90 -16.58 -5.55
C GLY A 238 31.90 -15.11 -6.00
N HIS A 239 32.40 -14.21 -5.14
CA HIS A 239 32.56 -12.81 -5.47
C HIS A 239 33.72 -12.61 -6.48
N PRO A 240 33.53 -11.83 -7.57
CA PRO A 240 34.52 -11.74 -8.67
C PRO A 240 35.86 -11.14 -8.27
N GLU A 241 35.87 -10.25 -7.27
CA GLU A 241 37.10 -9.64 -6.74
C GLU A 241 37.85 -10.50 -5.69
N LYS A 242 37.39 -11.72 -5.40
CA LYS A 242 38.07 -12.63 -4.45
C LYS A 242 39.00 -13.58 -5.20
N GLU A 243 40.13 -13.91 -4.57
CA GLU A 243 41.13 -14.78 -5.18
C GLU A 243 40.63 -16.22 -5.32
N SER A 244 39.74 -16.66 -4.43
CA SER A 244 39.09 -17.96 -4.51
C SER A 244 37.71 -18.00 -3.86
N TYR A 245 36.90 -18.98 -4.26
CA TYR A 245 35.60 -19.28 -3.64
C TYR A 245 35.72 -19.57 -2.13
N ASP A 246 36.75 -20.32 -1.72
CA ASP A 246 36.96 -20.68 -0.32
C ASP A 246 37.29 -19.46 0.55
N GLU A 247 38.03 -18.49 0.02
CA GLU A 247 38.29 -17.23 0.72
C GLU A 247 37.04 -16.36 0.83
N ASP A 248 36.20 -16.34 -0.20
CA ASP A 248 34.92 -15.62 -0.14
C ASP A 248 33.99 -16.24 0.91
N LEU A 249 33.94 -17.57 1.00
CA LEU A 249 33.19 -18.29 2.04
C LEU A 249 33.73 -18.00 3.46
N LYS A 250 35.05 -17.97 3.66
CA LYS A 250 35.65 -17.59 4.96
C LYS A 250 35.29 -16.15 5.32
N TYR A 251 35.29 -15.24 4.36
CA TYR A 251 34.90 -13.86 4.57
C TYR A 251 33.40 -13.71 4.87
N LEU A 252 32.54 -14.47 4.18
CA LEU A 252 31.11 -14.57 4.50
C LEU A 252 30.89 -15.06 5.93
N LYS A 253 31.60 -16.12 6.35
CA LYS A 253 31.56 -16.61 7.73
C LYS A 253 31.97 -15.53 8.72
N ALA A 254 33.03 -14.76 8.44
CA ALA A 254 33.43 -13.65 9.30
C ALA A 254 32.32 -12.59 9.46
N LYS A 255 31.53 -12.30 8.41
CA LYS A 255 30.36 -11.40 8.49
C LYS A 255 29.27 -11.95 9.40
N VAL A 256 28.98 -13.25 9.28
CA VAL A 256 28.00 -13.95 10.13
C VAL A 256 28.46 -13.96 11.59
N ASP A 257 29.70 -14.36 11.83
CA ASP A 257 30.30 -14.41 13.17
C ASP A 257 30.37 -13.02 13.83
N ALA A 258 30.46 -11.94 13.03
CA ALA A 258 30.42 -10.57 13.51
C ALA A 258 29.00 -10.08 13.87
N GLY A 259 27.94 -10.79 13.49
CA GLY A 259 26.56 -10.48 13.89
C GLY A 259 25.54 -10.38 12.75
N ALA A 260 25.87 -10.73 11.51
CA ALA A 260 24.85 -10.86 10.46
C ALA A 260 23.93 -12.06 10.74
N GLN A 261 22.62 -11.81 10.77
CA GLN A 261 21.56 -12.78 11.13
C GLN A 261 20.85 -13.37 9.91
N LEU A 262 21.15 -12.87 8.71
CA LEU A 262 20.51 -13.28 7.47
C LEU A 262 21.50 -13.12 6.30
N ILE A 263 21.44 -14.04 5.35
CA ILE A 263 22.18 -13.93 4.08
C ILE A 263 21.16 -13.80 2.95
N VAL A 264 21.33 -12.80 2.08
CA VAL A 264 20.61 -12.70 0.79
C VAL A 264 21.63 -12.99 -0.30
N THR A 265 21.37 -13.99 -1.15
CA THR A 265 22.32 -14.36 -2.19
C THR A 265 22.18 -13.46 -3.41
N GLN A 266 23.30 -13.18 -4.08
CA GLN A 266 23.31 -12.75 -5.48
C GLN A 266 22.50 -13.71 -6.34
N LEU A 267 21.99 -13.21 -7.48
CA LEU A 267 21.26 -14.00 -8.46
C LEU A 267 22.09 -15.17 -9.01
N PHE A 268 21.38 -16.22 -9.38
CA PHE A 268 21.94 -17.42 -10.02
C PHE A 268 20.93 -17.98 -11.03
N PHE A 269 21.43 -18.81 -11.95
CA PHE A 269 20.62 -19.34 -13.06
C PHE A 269 20.16 -20.79 -12.85
N GLU A 270 20.89 -21.56 -12.05
CA GLU A 270 20.69 -23.00 -11.87
C GLU A 270 20.57 -23.32 -10.37
N ALA A 271 19.61 -24.17 -10.00
CA ALA A 271 19.32 -24.53 -8.61
C ALA A 271 20.54 -25.13 -7.89
N GLU A 272 21.34 -25.92 -8.61
CA GLU A 272 22.54 -26.61 -8.13
C GLU A 272 23.58 -25.64 -7.56
N ALA A 273 23.71 -24.45 -8.14
CA ALA A 273 24.65 -23.44 -7.66
C ALA A 273 24.29 -22.98 -6.24
N TYR A 274 23.00 -22.75 -6.00
CA TYR A 274 22.49 -22.38 -4.68
C TYR A 274 22.55 -23.57 -3.71
N GLU A 275 22.16 -24.77 -4.14
CA GLU A 275 22.23 -25.99 -3.32
C GLU A 275 23.66 -26.28 -2.82
N ARG A 276 24.64 -26.18 -3.73
CA ARG A 276 26.06 -26.29 -3.40
C ARG A 276 26.48 -25.21 -2.40
N PHE A 277 26.16 -23.95 -2.67
CA PHE A 277 26.52 -22.84 -1.79
C PHE A 277 25.96 -23.00 -0.37
N VAL A 278 24.70 -23.43 -0.24
CA VAL A 278 24.10 -23.69 1.07
C VAL A 278 24.84 -24.82 1.79
N ARG A 279 25.12 -25.94 1.13
CA ARG A 279 25.89 -27.05 1.72
C ARG A 279 27.26 -26.57 2.20
N ASP A 280 28.02 -25.91 1.34
CA ASP A 280 29.37 -25.44 1.63
C ASP A 280 29.35 -24.40 2.79
N CYS A 281 28.31 -23.56 2.88
CA CYS A 281 28.08 -22.68 4.03
C CYS A 281 27.82 -23.46 5.34
N ARG A 282 27.01 -24.53 5.28
CA ARG A 282 26.72 -25.36 6.46
C ARG A 282 27.97 -26.10 6.94
N GLU A 283 28.81 -26.59 6.03
CA GLU A 283 30.07 -27.29 6.34
C GLU A 283 31.05 -26.43 7.16
N ILE A 284 31.06 -25.11 6.93
CA ILE A 284 31.88 -24.17 7.71
C ILE A 284 31.16 -23.58 8.93
N GLY A 285 29.96 -24.07 9.25
CA GLY A 285 29.22 -23.70 10.46
C GLY A 285 28.40 -22.41 10.36
N ILE A 286 28.09 -21.93 9.14
CA ILE A 286 27.08 -20.86 8.98
C ILE A 286 25.70 -21.49 9.19
N THR A 287 24.94 -21.01 10.19
CA THR A 287 23.61 -21.56 10.55
C THR A 287 22.46 -20.60 10.28
N VAL A 288 22.75 -19.32 10.01
CA VAL A 288 21.71 -18.33 9.71
C VAL A 288 20.93 -18.68 8.42
N PRO A 289 19.68 -18.20 8.26
CA PRO A 289 18.92 -18.38 7.04
C PRO A 289 19.64 -17.79 5.81
N ILE A 290 19.56 -18.49 4.68
CA ILE A 290 20.15 -18.07 3.40
C ILE A 290 19.01 -17.95 2.40
N LEU A 291 18.68 -16.73 1.98
CA LEU A 291 17.60 -16.44 1.04
C LEU A 291 18.12 -16.44 -0.40
N PRO A 292 17.58 -17.29 -1.30
CA PRO A 292 17.96 -17.28 -2.70
C PRO A 292 17.42 -16.01 -3.38
N GLY A 293 18.32 -15.22 -3.94
CA GLY A 293 17.98 -14.08 -4.80
C GLY A 293 17.58 -14.56 -6.20
N ILE A 294 16.31 -14.37 -6.55
CA ILE A 294 15.73 -14.84 -7.82
C ILE A 294 15.38 -13.64 -8.69
N MET A 295 15.88 -13.64 -9.92
CA MET A 295 15.54 -12.64 -10.92
C MET A 295 14.89 -13.30 -12.14
N PRO A 296 13.61 -13.01 -12.45
CA PRO A 296 12.96 -13.54 -13.63
C PRO A 296 13.59 -12.97 -14.90
N ILE A 297 13.82 -13.80 -15.92
CA ILE A 297 14.22 -13.35 -17.24
C ILE A 297 13.02 -12.66 -17.90
N GLN A 298 13.18 -11.40 -18.28
CA GLN A 298 12.08 -10.59 -18.85
C GLN A 298 12.30 -10.20 -20.31
N SER A 299 13.56 -10.07 -20.75
CA SER A 299 13.93 -9.90 -22.15
C SER A 299 15.36 -10.39 -22.41
N TYR A 300 15.68 -10.69 -23.66
CA TYR A 300 16.99 -11.20 -24.07
C TYR A 300 18.11 -10.20 -23.78
N GLU A 301 17.89 -8.93 -24.08
CA GLU A 301 18.86 -7.86 -23.81
C GLU A 301 19.07 -7.65 -22.31
N SER A 302 17.98 -7.67 -21.53
CA SER A 302 18.04 -7.47 -20.09
C SER A 302 18.89 -8.53 -19.41
N ILE A 303 18.75 -9.80 -19.81
CA ILE A 303 19.49 -10.88 -19.15
C ILE A 303 20.99 -10.82 -19.46
N ARG A 304 21.36 -10.48 -20.70
CA ARG A 304 22.78 -10.29 -21.08
C ARG A 304 23.40 -9.11 -20.34
N ARG A 305 22.68 -7.99 -20.25
CA ARG A 305 23.13 -6.80 -19.50
C ARG A 305 23.32 -7.12 -18.02
N ILE A 306 22.38 -7.83 -17.41
CA ILE A 306 22.46 -8.13 -15.98
C ILE A 306 23.56 -9.15 -15.69
N ALA A 307 23.73 -10.17 -16.53
CA ALA A 307 24.86 -11.09 -16.43
C ALA A 307 26.21 -10.35 -16.48
N GLN A 308 26.36 -9.39 -17.41
CA GLN A 308 27.56 -8.55 -17.48
C GLN A 308 27.76 -7.69 -16.22
N LEU A 309 26.70 -7.02 -15.73
CA LEU A 309 26.77 -6.17 -14.55
C LEU A 309 27.07 -6.96 -13.27
N SER A 310 26.51 -8.17 -13.14
CA SER A 310 26.74 -9.07 -12.02
C SER A 310 28.02 -9.89 -12.17
N GLN A 311 28.73 -9.77 -13.30
CA GLN A 311 29.91 -10.56 -13.65
C GLN A 311 29.64 -12.08 -13.57
N LEU A 312 28.46 -12.47 -14.05
CA LEU A 312 27.99 -13.85 -14.11
C LEU A 312 27.97 -14.33 -15.55
N GLU A 313 28.25 -15.61 -15.74
CA GLU A 313 28.07 -16.27 -17.03
C GLU A 313 26.66 -16.87 -17.10
N ILE A 314 25.97 -16.61 -18.23
CA ILE A 314 24.69 -17.25 -18.51
C ILE A 314 24.99 -18.66 -19.03
N PRO A 315 24.38 -19.72 -18.46
CA PRO A 315 24.54 -21.07 -18.97
C PRO A 315 24.23 -21.17 -20.48
N ASP A 316 25.07 -21.91 -21.21
CA ASP A 316 24.90 -22.12 -22.66
C ASP A 316 23.53 -22.74 -23.01
N SER A 317 22.99 -23.57 -22.11
CA SER A 317 21.64 -24.13 -22.22
C SER A 317 20.56 -23.04 -22.29
N ILE A 318 20.66 -22.03 -21.43
CA ILE A 318 19.72 -20.90 -21.38
C ILE A 318 19.89 -20.03 -22.63
N LEU A 319 21.12 -19.78 -23.07
CA LEU A 319 21.36 -19.02 -24.30
C LEU A 319 20.82 -19.74 -25.54
N ALA A 320 21.02 -21.05 -25.63
CA ALA A 320 20.52 -21.88 -26.73
C ALA A 320 18.98 -21.89 -26.80
N ASP A 321 18.30 -21.91 -25.65
CA ASP A 321 16.83 -21.83 -25.57
C ASP A 321 16.31 -20.43 -25.92
N LEU A 322 17.05 -19.37 -25.56
CA LEU A 322 16.65 -17.97 -25.77
C LEU A 322 16.93 -17.45 -27.19
N GLU A 323 18.00 -17.91 -27.85
CA GLU A 323 18.44 -17.41 -29.15
C GLU A 323 17.35 -17.47 -30.25
N PRO A 324 16.54 -18.55 -30.37
CA PRO A 324 15.46 -18.62 -31.35
C PRO A 324 14.31 -17.64 -31.09
N ILE A 325 14.11 -17.25 -29.83
CA ILE A 325 12.98 -16.40 -29.39
C ILE A 325 13.42 -14.97 -29.03
N LYS A 326 14.68 -14.60 -29.30
CA LYS A 326 15.29 -13.34 -28.84
C LYS A 326 14.59 -12.04 -29.30
N HIS A 327 13.74 -12.12 -30.32
CA HIS A 327 12.97 -10.99 -30.86
C HIS A 327 11.47 -11.04 -30.48
N ASP A 328 11.07 -12.01 -29.65
CA ASP A 328 9.72 -12.16 -29.11
C ASP A 328 9.77 -12.01 -27.58
N ASP A 329 9.53 -10.79 -27.10
CA ASP A 329 9.60 -10.46 -25.67
C ASP A 329 8.58 -11.25 -24.84
N ASP A 330 7.42 -11.59 -25.39
CA ASP A 330 6.41 -12.37 -24.69
C ASP A 330 6.85 -13.82 -24.55
N ALA A 331 7.42 -14.42 -25.60
CA ALA A 331 8.01 -15.76 -25.53
C ALA A 331 9.18 -15.81 -24.54
N VAL A 332 10.08 -14.82 -24.54
CA VAL A 332 11.21 -14.75 -23.60
C VAL A 332 10.72 -14.62 -22.16
N ARG A 333 9.74 -13.75 -21.91
CA ARG A 333 9.15 -13.57 -20.58
C ARG A 333 8.47 -14.86 -20.08
N ASN A 334 7.74 -15.55 -20.96
CA ASN A 334 7.12 -16.84 -20.64
C ASN A 334 8.19 -17.90 -20.32
N TYR A 335 9.26 -17.99 -21.10
CA TYR A 335 10.38 -18.89 -20.83
C TYR A 335 11.02 -18.60 -19.46
N GLY A 336 11.33 -17.33 -19.20
CA GLY A 336 11.91 -16.88 -17.92
C GLY A 336 11.04 -17.21 -16.72
N ARG A 337 9.72 -17.03 -16.85
CA ARG A 337 8.75 -17.40 -15.81
C ARG A 337 8.78 -18.88 -15.49
N HIS A 338 8.71 -19.75 -16.50
CA HIS A 338 8.71 -21.21 -16.29
C HIS A 338 9.99 -21.70 -15.63
N ARG A 339 11.15 -21.20 -16.08
CA ARG A 339 12.46 -21.55 -15.50
C ARG A 339 12.57 -21.10 -14.04
N ALA A 340 12.14 -19.87 -13.74
CA ALA A 340 12.12 -19.38 -12.36
C ALA A 340 11.22 -20.23 -11.46
N ILE A 341 10.03 -20.61 -11.93
CA ILE A 341 9.10 -21.47 -11.19
C ILE A 341 9.72 -22.86 -10.93
N GLU A 342 10.31 -23.49 -11.94
CA GLU A 342 10.93 -24.82 -11.79
C GLU A 342 12.08 -24.80 -10.77
N MET A 343 12.98 -23.82 -10.90
CA MET A 343 14.09 -23.62 -9.97
C MET A 343 13.58 -23.38 -8.54
N CYS A 344 12.62 -22.48 -8.37
CA CYS A 344 12.04 -22.17 -7.05
C CYS A 344 11.32 -23.38 -6.44
N ARG A 345 10.52 -24.13 -7.23
CA ARG A 345 9.85 -25.36 -6.75
C ARG A 345 10.87 -26.38 -6.27
N ARG A 346 11.98 -26.57 -6.99
CA ARG A 346 13.04 -27.49 -6.59
C ARG A 346 13.67 -27.10 -5.26
N ILE A 347 14.17 -25.87 -5.13
CA ILE A 347 14.89 -25.43 -3.91
C ILE A 347 13.97 -25.32 -2.68
N LEU A 348 12.67 -25.06 -2.88
CA LEU A 348 11.67 -25.09 -1.80
C LEU A 348 11.32 -26.53 -1.40
N SER A 349 11.03 -27.40 -2.38
CA SER A 349 10.58 -28.78 -2.12
C SER A 349 11.66 -29.67 -1.51
N ASN A 350 12.93 -29.45 -1.84
CA ASN A 350 14.05 -30.18 -1.22
C ASN A 350 14.50 -29.58 0.12
N GLY A 351 13.87 -28.49 0.58
CA GLY A 351 14.14 -27.85 1.87
C GLY A 351 15.44 -27.04 1.93
N THR A 352 16.13 -26.85 0.80
CA THR A 352 17.39 -26.09 0.74
C THR A 352 17.12 -24.60 0.97
N ALA A 353 16.05 -24.07 0.39
CA ALA A 353 15.61 -22.69 0.55
C ALA A 353 14.43 -22.59 1.52
N PRO A 354 14.49 -21.73 2.55
CA PRO A 354 13.34 -21.46 3.41
C PRO A 354 12.33 -20.48 2.79
N ALA A 355 12.70 -19.79 1.72
CA ALA A 355 11.96 -18.67 1.15
C ALA A 355 12.49 -18.29 -0.23
N ILE A 356 11.83 -17.33 -0.88
CA ILE A 356 12.25 -16.74 -2.16
C ILE A 356 12.43 -15.22 -2.00
N HIS A 357 13.60 -14.69 -2.34
CA HIS A 357 13.83 -13.24 -2.39
C HIS A 357 13.81 -12.78 -3.86
N MET A 358 12.81 -11.98 -4.24
CA MET A 358 12.59 -11.59 -5.63
C MET A 358 13.23 -10.25 -5.99
N TYR A 359 14.12 -10.25 -6.97
CA TYR A 359 14.59 -9.03 -7.65
C TYR A 359 13.51 -8.56 -8.63
N THR A 360 12.68 -7.60 -8.20
CA THR A 360 11.46 -7.22 -8.95
C THR A 360 11.73 -6.37 -10.17
N MET A 361 12.86 -5.66 -10.19
CA MET A 361 13.17 -4.62 -11.17
C MET A 361 12.09 -3.54 -11.25
N ASN A 362 11.41 -3.25 -10.14
CA ASN A 362 10.24 -2.37 -10.04
C ASN A 362 9.08 -2.76 -10.99
N ARG A 363 8.98 -4.05 -11.35
CA ARG A 363 7.92 -4.62 -12.20
C ARG A 363 7.10 -5.62 -11.39
N GLU A 364 5.82 -5.78 -11.77
CA GLU A 364 4.85 -6.58 -11.01
C GLU A 364 4.53 -7.93 -11.65
N GLY A 365 4.10 -7.93 -12.92
CA GLY A 365 3.43 -9.07 -13.56
C GLY A 365 4.14 -10.41 -13.36
N SER A 366 5.38 -10.55 -13.85
CA SER A 366 6.11 -11.82 -13.75
C SER A 366 6.38 -12.27 -12.32
N CYS A 367 6.68 -11.35 -11.39
CA CYS A 367 6.96 -11.73 -10.01
C CYS A 367 5.69 -12.22 -9.30
N ARG A 368 4.58 -11.51 -9.47
CA ARG A 368 3.27 -11.92 -8.92
C ARG A 368 2.86 -13.29 -9.45
N GLU A 369 2.95 -13.51 -10.75
CA GLU A 369 2.60 -14.81 -11.37
C GLU A 369 3.47 -15.95 -10.83
N ILE A 370 4.79 -15.75 -10.73
CA ILE A 370 5.69 -16.76 -10.14
C ILE A 370 5.28 -17.09 -8.71
N LEU A 371 5.04 -16.06 -7.87
CA LEU A 371 4.65 -16.26 -6.48
C LEU A 371 3.28 -16.95 -6.33
N GLN A 372 2.33 -16.67 -7.22
CA GLN A 372 1.04 -17.36 -7.28
C GLN A 372 1.20 -18.83 -7.66
N GLU A 373 1.98 -19.13 -8.69
CA GLU A 373 2.28 -20.49 -9.16
C GLU A 373 3.08 -21.33 -8.15
N LEU A 374 3.85 -20.68 -7.29
CA LEU A 374 4.53 -21.32 -6.16
C LEU A 374 3.62 -21.54 -4.94
N GLY A 375 2.39 -21.02 -4.96
CA GLY A 375 1.50 -21.04 -3.81
C GLY A 375 2.01 -20.19 -2.65
N LEU A 376 2.79 -19.14 -2.93
CA LEU A 376 3.30 -18.19 -1.93
C LEU A 376 2.45 -16.91 -1.84
N TRP A 377 1.61 -16.64 -2.83
CA TRP A 377 0.72 -15.49 -2.86
C TRP A 377 -0.63 -15.77 -2.17
N HIS A 378 -0.89 -15.13 -1.03
CA HIS A 378 -2.08 -15.39 -0.23
C HIS A 378 -2.85 -14.12 0.06
N LYS A 379 -4.09 -14.03 -0.44
CA LYS A 379 -5.00 -12.97 -0.02
C LYS A 379 -5.38 -13.19 1.44
N ARG A 380 -5.23 -12.17 2.28
CA ARG A 380 -5.65 -12.22 3.68
C ARG A 380 -7.17 -12.40 3.76
N PRO A 381 -7.69 -13.45 4.42
CA PRO A 381 -9.11 -13.77 4.39
C PRO A 381 -9.96 -12.95 5.37
N MET A 382 -9.36 -12.38 6.43
CA MET A 382 -10.09 -11.58 7.44
C MET A 382 -9.29 -10.35 7.87
N ARG A 383 -10.02 -9.28 8.19
CA ARG A 383 -9.45 -8.03 8.71
C ARG A 383 -9.18 -8.14 10.21
N ALA A 384 -8.00 -7.74 10.65
CA ALA A 384 -7.64 -7.75 12.08
C ALA A 384 -8.39 -6.67 12.87
N LEU A 385 -8.54 -5.49 12.30
CA LEU A 385 -9.30 -4.36 12.81
C LEU A 385 -10.15 -3.79 11.66
N PRO A 386 -11.14 -2.90 11.91
CA PRO A 386 -11.93 -2.24 10.85
C PRO A 386 -11.06 -1.45 9.86
N TRP A 387 -9.89 -0.99 10.32
CA TRP A 387 -8.81 -0.44 9.51
C TRP A 387 -7.60 -1.37 9.58
N GLU A 388 -6.71 -1.29 8.61
CA GLU A 388 -5.54 -2.18 8.61
C GLU A 388 -4.43 -1.67 9.54
N PRO A 389 -3.98 -2.48 10.52
CA PRO A 389 -2.90 -2.10 11.42
C PRO A 389 -1.52 -2.26 10.80
N HIS A 390 -0.53 -1.56 11.36
CA HIS A 390 0.89 -1.79 11.03
C HIS A 390 1.39 -3.16 11.49
N GLY A 391 0.75 -3.73 12.51
CA GLY A 391 1.10 -5.03 13.06
C GLY A 391 2.49 -5.07 13.72
N VAL A 392 3.01 -6.26 13.96
CA VAL A 392 4.33 -6.51 14.58
C VAL A 392 5.54 -6.00 13.76
N ASN A 393 5.30 -5.42 12.59
CA ASN A 393 6.33 -5.01 11.64
C ASN A 393 6.85 -3.59 11.90
N HIS A 394 6.08 -2.75 12.60
CA HIS A 394 6.45 -1.36 12.87
C HIS A 394 6.83 -1.18 14.34
N PRO A 395 8.05 -0.74 14.69
CA PRO A 395 8.49 -0.72 16.08
C PRO A 395 7.69 0.22 16.99
N LEU A 396 7.28 1.38 16.47
CA LEU A 396 6.52 2.39 17.24
C LEU A 396 5.01 2.13 17.22
N ARG A 397 4.42 2.01 16.02
CA ARG A 397 2.97 1.85 15.81
C ARG A 397 2.41 0.44 16.01
N CYS A 398 3.23 -0.56 16.37
CA CYS A 398 2.73 -1.93 16.57
C CYS A 398 1.63 -2.02 17.65
N LYS A 399 1.62 -1.09 18.60
CA LYS A 399 0.65 -1.01 19.70
C LYS A 399 -0.61 -0.22 19.36
N GLU A 400 -0.62 0.49 18.24
CA GLU A 400 -1.76 1.32 17.83
C GLU A 400 -2.95 0.42 17.50
N ASP A 401 -4.04 0.57 18.24
CA ASP A 401 -5.24 -0.26 18.08
C ASP A 401 -6.56 0.52 18.08
N VAL A 402 -6.49 1.85 18.23
CA VAL A 402 -7.66 2.75 18.19
C VAL A 402 -7.35 4.02 17.39
N ARG A 403 -8.29 4.44 16.52
CA ARG A 403 -8.19 5.64 15.68
C ARG A 403 -9.49 6.44 15.63
N PRO A 404 -9.44 7.76 15.39
CA PRO A 404 -10.61 8.54 15.03
C PRO A 404 -11.16 8.09 13.67
N ILE A 405 -12.49 8.03 13.52
CA ILE A 405 -13.16 7.52 12.31
C ILE A 405 -12.93 8.39 11.06
N PHE A 406 -12.58 9.67 11.24
CA PHE A 406 -12.55 10.69 10.18
C PHE A 406 -11.61 10.35 9.02
N TRP A 407 -10.48 9.70 9.30
CA TRP A 407 -9.50 9.30 8.28
C TRP A 407 -9.67 7.85 7.80
N SER A 408 -10.84 7.24 7.98
CA SER A 408 -11.11 5.86 7.51
C SER A 408 -10.83 5.68 6.01
N ALA A 409 -11.22 6.68 5.20
CA ALA A 409 -10.97 6.73 3.76
C ALA A 409 -9.63 7.37 3.37
N ARG A 410 -8.88 7.89 4.35
CA ARG A 410 -7.59 8.59 4.17
C ARG A 410 -6.49 8.10 5.13
N PRO A 411 -6.21 6.79 5.15
CA PRO A 411 -5.29 6.21 6.12
C PRO A 411 -3.86 6.75 6.00
N LYS A 412 -3.36 7.08 4.80
CA LYS A 412 -1.97 7.56 4.65
C LYS A 412 -1.82 8.99 5.17
N SER A 413 -2.81 9.85 4.99
CA SER A 413 -2.88 11.18 5.59
C SER A 413 -2.82 11.12 7.11
N TYR A 414 -3.62 10.24 7.73
CA TYR A 414 -3.56 10.03 9.18
C TYR A 414 -2.18 9.61 9.66
N ILE A 415 -1.52 8.69 8.94
CA ILE A 415 -0.16 8.25 9.30
C ILE A 415 0.85 9.38 9.17
N TYR A 416 0.78 10.18 8.11
CA TYR A 416 1.64 11.34 7.96
C TYR A 416 1.48 12.34 9.12
N ARG A 417 0.23 12.67 9.48
CA ARG A 417 -0.08 13.64 10.54
C ARG A 417 0.34 13.19 11.93
N THR A 418 0.45 11.88 12.14
CA THR A 418 0.79 11.27 13.44
C THR A 418 2.19 10.67 13.46
N ARG A 419 3.01 10.83 12.40
CA ARG A 419 4.32 10.16 12.26
C ARG A 419 5.33 10.54 13.33
N ASP A 420 5.25 11.77 13.83
CA ASP A 420 6.18 12.32 14.80
C ASP A 420 5.66 12.15 16.25
N TRP A 421 4.63 11.32 16.45
CA TRP A 421 4.16 10.96 17.79
C TRP A 421 5.13 9.98 18.46
N ASP A 422 5.44 10.25 19.73
CA ASP A 422 6.33 9.40 20.54
C ASP A 422 5.64 8.10 21.01
N ASP A 423 4.32 8.14 21.18
CA ASP A 423 3.50 7.00 21.59
C ASP A 423 2.14 7.01 20.87
N PHE A 424 1.54 5.83 20.72
CA PHE A 424 0.31 5.64 19.96
C PHE A 424 -0.81 5.06 20.84
N PRO A 425 -2.06 5.51 20.69
CA PRO A 425 -3.18 5.03 21.50
C PRO A 425 -3.37 3.51 21.46
N ASN A 426 -3.52 2.93 22.65
CA ASN A 426 -3.73 1.50 22.89
C ASN A 426 -4.89 1.29 23.87
N GLY A 427 -5.86 0.46 23.48
CA GLY A 427 -7.04 0.10 24.25
C GLY A 427 -8.10 1.20 24.29
N ARG A 428 -7.78 2.36 24.87
CA ARG A 428 -8.68 3.53 24.87
C ARG A 428 -8.02 4.71 24.19
N TRP A 429 -8.80 5.44 23.40
CA TRP A 429 -8.39 6.78 23.00
C TRP A 429 -8.30 7.64 24.27
N GLY A 430 -7.09 8.09 24.60
CA GLY A 430 -6.81 8.86 25.80
C GLY A 430 -7.44 10.26 25.75
N ASN A 431 -7.16 11.08 26.77
CA ASN A 431 -7.53 12.50 26.73
C ASN A 431 -6.77 13.17 25.58
N SER A 432 -7.51 13.68 24.58
CA SER A 432 -7.02 14.23 23.31
C SER A 432 -6.20 15.53 23.43
N SER A 433 -5.71 15.86 24.64
CA SER A 433 -4.84 17.00 24.95
C SER A 433 -3.33 16.70 24.81
N SER A 434 -2.95 15.59 24.17
CA SER A 434 -1.56 15.18 23.86
C SER A 434 -1.49 14.49 22.50
N PRO A 435 -0.29 14.38 21.89
CA PRO A 435 0.41 15.42 21.12
C PRO A 435 -0.45 16.00 19.97
N ALA A 436 -0.11 17.20 19.50
CA ALA A 436 -0.80 17.83 18.38
C ALA A 436 -0.60 17.01 17.07
N PHE A 437 -1.64 16.88 16.27
CA PHE A 437 -1.51 16.44 14.89
C PHE A 437 -0.64 17.45 14.14
N ASN A 438 0.30 16.96 13.32
CA ASN A 438 1.07 17.85 12.48
C ASN A 438 0.20 18.50 11.41
N ASP A 439 0.53 19.74 11.07
CA ASP A 439 -0.02 20.42 9.90
C ASP A 439 0.39 19.68 8.62
N LEU A 440 -0.55 19.59 7.68
CA LEU A 440 -0.31 18.99 6.38
C LEU A 440 0.40 20.01 5.46
N HIS A 441 1.65 20.36 5.77
CA HIS A 441 2.41 21.34 4.98
C HIS A 441 2.84 20.81 3.60
N ASP A 442 3.07 19.50 3.47
CA ASP A 442 3.54 18.87 2.23
C ASP A 442 2.50 17.91 1.63
N TYR A 443 1.53 18.49 0.93
CA TYR A 443 0.54 17.80 0.08
C TYR A 443 1.14 16.96 -1.06
N TYR A 444 2.46 17.03 -1.30
CA TYR A 444 3.12 16.51 -2.50
C TYR A 444 3.10 14.97 -2.58
N LEU A 445 3.32 14.30 -1.44
CA LEU A 445 3.01 12.90 -1.10
C LEU A 445 1.90 12.21 -1.92
N PHE A 446 0.71 12.74 -1.68
CA PHE A 446 -0.55 12.03 -1.83
C PHE A 446 -1.43 12.63 -2.93
N ASN A 447 -1.08 13.83 -3.43
CA ASN A 447 -1.74 14.48 -4.56
C ASN A 447 -1.00 14.37 -5.89
N LEU A 448 0.11 13.61 -5.98
CA LEU A 448 0.80 13.33 -7.25
C LEU A 448 -0.05 12.55 -8.28
N HIS A 449 -1.32 12.28 -7.97
CA HIS A 449 -2.36 11.82 -8.87
C HIS A 449 -2.70 12.78 -10.03
N SER A 450 -2.18 14.00 -10.09
CA SER A 450 -2.46 14.87 -11.25
C SER A 450 -1.53 14.63 -12.43
N THR A 451 -1.65 13.45 -13.06
CA THR A 451 -1.32 13.34 -14.50
C THR A 451 -2.50 13.86 -15.32
N VAL A 452 -2.23 14.41 -16.52
CA VAL A 452 -3.29 14.91 -17.43
C VAL A 452 -4.36 13.85 -17.70
N ASN A 453 -3.97 12.57 -17.73
CA ASN A 453 -4.88 11.44 -17.91
C ASN A 453 -5.83 11.22 -16.73
N GLU A 454 -5.40 11.53 -15.50
CA GLU A 454 -6.25 11.43 -14.31
C GLU A 454 -7.26 12.57 -14.23
N LYS A 455 -6.89 13.79 -14.62
CA LYS A 455 -7.83 14.91 -14.69
C LYS A 455 -9.01 14.64 -15.63
N ALA A 456 -8.74 14.12 -16.84
CA ALA A 456 -9.79 13.77 -17.79
C ALA A 456 -10.71 12.67 -17.23
N LYS A 457 -10.12 11.62 -16.63
CA LYS A 457 -10.88 10.55 -15.97
C LYS A 457 -11.78 11.07 -14.84
N LEU A 458 -11.27 12.00 -14.02
CA LEU A 458 -12.05 12.62 -12.94
C LEU A 458 -13.22 13.46 -13.49
N LEU A 459 -13.01 14.21 -14.58
CA LEU A 459 -14.09 14.96 -15.24
C LEU A 459 -15.17 14.03 -15.82
N ASP A 460 -14.79 12.89 -16.39
CA ASP A 460 -15.76 11.90 -16.87
C ASP A 460 -16.61 11.32 -15.74
N MET A 461 -16.08 11.24 -14.52
CA MET A 461 -16.83 10.81 -13.33
C MET A 461 -17.67 11.94 -12.72
N PHE A 462 -17.09 13.14 -12.55
CA PHE A 462 -17.69 14.25 -11.79
C PHE A 462 -18.54 15.19 -12.64
N GLY A 463 -18.51 15.02 -13.96
CA GLY A 463 -19.17 15.89 -14.92
C GLY A 463 -18.22 16.96 -15.46
N HIS A 464 -18.35 17.28 -16.74
CA HIS A 464 -17.56 18.31 -17.40
C HIS A 464 -18.04 19.73 -17.07
N GLU A 465 -19.32 19.87 -16.70
CA GLU A 465 -19.93 21.13 -16.27
C GLU A 465 -20.81 20.89 -15.02
N LEU A 466 -20.68 21.76 -14.01
CA LEU A 466 -21.56 21.80 -12.85
C LEU A 466 -22.32 23.13 -12.86
N ARG A 467 -23.65 23.08 -12.80
CA ARG A 467 -24.50 24.28 -12.88
C ARG A 467 -25.07 24.66 -11.52
N SER A 468 -25.24 23.66 -10.66
CA SER A 468 -25.89 23.78 -9.36
C SER A 468 -25.29 22.81 -8.33
N ILE A 469 -25.62 23.04 -7.06
CA ILE A 469 -25.29 22.13 -5.96
C ILE A 469 -25.93 20.75 -6.18
N ASP A 470 -27.09 20.68 -6.84
CA ASP A 470 -27.76 19.41 -7.16
C ASP A 470 -26.90 18.53 -8.07
N ASP A 471 -26.13 19.13 -8.98
CA ASP A 471 -25.21 18.38 -9.84
C ASP A 471 -24.08 17.75 -9.03
N VAL A 472 -23.59 18.45 -8.00
CA VAL A 472 -22.64 17.89 -7.03
C VAL A 472 -23.29 16.74 -6.25
N GLY A 473 -24.51 16.93 -5.76
CA GLY A 473 -25.28 15.89 -5.08
C GLY A 473 -25.45 14.60 -5.90
N LYS A 474 -25.71 14.74 -7.22
CA LYS A 474 -25.77 13.58 -8.14
C LYS A 474 -24.45 12.82 -8.21
N VAL A 475 -23.30 13.49 -8.23
CA VAL A 475 -21.99 12.82 -8.24
C VAL A 475 -21.81 11.96 -6.98
N PHE A 476 -22.16 12.50 -5.81
CA PHE A 476 -22.11 11.73 -4.57
C PHE A 476 -23.11 10.56 -4.58
N ALA A 477 -24.33 10.77 -5.07
CA ALA A 477 -25.31 9.71 -5.20
C ALA A 477 -24.83 8.57 -6.12
N ARG A 478 -24.21 8.89 -7.27
CA ARG A 478 -23.60 7.92 -8.18
C ARG A 478 -22.40 7.19 -7.56
N TYR A 479 -21.64 7.86 -6.69
CA TYR A 479 -20.60 7.21 -5.91
C TYR A 479 -21.19 6.19 -4.93
N ILE A 480 -22.33 6.47 -4.32
CA ILE A 480 -22.95 5.54 -3.37
C ILE A 480 -23.63 4.35 -4.07
N ASP A 481 -24.42 4.59 -5.11
CA ASP A 481 -25.19 3.53 -5.79
C ASP A 481 -24.35 2.72 -6.80
N GLN A 482 -23.15 3.20 -7.13
CA GLN A 482 -22.21 2.58 -8.07
C GLN A 482 -22.83 2.31 -9.46
N GLN A 483 -23.82 3.11 -9.86
CA GLN A 483 -24.40 3.15 -11.20
C GLN A 483 -23.58 4.05 -12.12
N GLU A 484 -23.78 3.88 -13.43
CA GLU A 484 -23.20 4.78 -14.42
C GLU A 484 -23.87 6.16 -14.36
N ASN A 485 -23.08 7.20 -14.58
CA ASN A 485 -23.54 8.57 -14.76
C ASN A 485 -24.04 8.80 -16.20
N GLU A 486 -24.38 10.04 -16.54
CA GLU A 486 -24.87 10.41 -17.87
C GLU A 486 -23.88 10.19 -19.02
N HIS A 487 -22.59 9.94 -18.71
CA HIS A 487 -21.54 9.64 -19.66
C HIS A 487 -21.22 8.15 -19.78
N GLY A 488 -21.99 7.26 -19.11
CA GLY A 488 -21.73 5.82 -19.09
C GLY A 488 -20.53 5.43 -18.23
N VAL A 489 -20.14 6.28 -17.27
CA VAL A 489 -18.99 6.07 -16.39
C VAL A 489 -19.45 5.96 -14.94
N LYS A 490 -18.89 5.00 -14.19
CA LYS A 490 -19.15 4.87 -12.75
C LYS A 490 -18.27 5.83 -11.96
N VAL A 491 -18.84 6.43 -10.92
CA VAL A 491 -18.07 7.24 -9.97
C VAL A 491 -17.45 6.30 -8.93
N THR A 492 -16.16 6.03 -9.08
CA THR A 492 -15.43 5.05 -8.25
C THR A 492 -14.64 5.68 -7.09
N THR A 493 -14.60 7.01 -7.02
CA THR A 493 -13.88 7.77 -6.00
C THR A 493 -14.49 9.16 -5.83
N LEU A 494 -14.29 9.79 -4.67
CA LEU A 494 -14.54 11.19 -4.39
C LEU A 494 -13.23 11.84 -3.88
N PRO A 495 -13.15 13.19 -3.81
CA PRO A 495 -11.96 13.89 -3.31
C PRO A 495 -11.44 13.44 -1.93
N TRP A 496 -12.32 12.92 -1.06
CA TRP A 496 -11.99 12.45 0.28
C TRP A 496 -11.53 10.99 0.33
N ASN A 497 -11.44 10.28 -0.79
CA ASN A 497 -10.94 8.90 -0.84
C ASN A 497 -9.48 8.88 -1.34
N GLU A 498 -8.59 8.20 -0.61
CA GLU A 498 -7.21 7.96 -1.06
C GLU A 498 -7.09 6.82 -2.09
N GLN A 499 -8.10 5.95 -2.18
CA GLN A 499 -8.08 4.79 -3.07
C GLN A 499 -9.36 4.73 -3.90
N GLU A 500 -9.20 4.36 -5.16
CA GLU A 500 -10.31 4.11 -6.10
C GLU A 500 -10.88 2.69 -5.90
N SER A 501 -11.48 2.46 -4.72
CA SER A 501 -12.05 1.17 -4.33
C SER A 501 -13.57 1.13 -4.32
N GLY A 502 -14.25 2.22 -4.70
CA GLY A 502 -15.69 2.37 -4.51
C GLY A 502 -16.07 2.48 -3.03
N VAL A 503 -17.28 2.04 -2.69
CA VAL A 503 -17.83 2.05 -1.33
C VAL A 503 -17.45 0.80 -0.53
N GLN A 504 -17.39 0.93 0.79
CA GLN A 504 -17.18 -0.21 1.69
C GLN A 504 -18.38 -1.17 1.64
N ALA A 505 -18.15 -2.46 1.92
CA ALA A 505 -19.20 -3.47 1.84
C ALA A 505 -20.39 -3.17 2.78
N GLU A 506 -20.13 -2.62 3.97
CA GLU A 506 -21.17 -2.25 4.94
C GLU A 506 -22.08 -1.11 4.46
N THR A 507 -21.64 -0.27 3.51
CA THR A 507 -22.45 0.80 2.91
C THR A 507 -23.70 0.26 2.21
N SER A 508 -23.66 -1.00 1.75
CA SER A 508 -24.81 -1.69 1.13
C SER A 508 -26.04 -1.77 2.04
N LEU A 509 -25.85 -1.67 3.36
CA LEU A 509 -26.93 -1.74 4.35
C LEU A 509 -27.72 -0.43 4.48
N ILE A 510 -27.20 0.69 3.96
CA ILE A 510 -27.76 2.04 4.11
C ILE A 510 -27.71 2.85 2.80
N THR A 511 -27.57 2.17 1.65
CA THR A 511 -27.42 2.81 0.33
C THR A 511 -28.58 3.74 -0.01
N GLU A 512 -29.83 3.30 0.18
CA GLU A 512 -31.02 4.10 -0.19
C GLU A 512 -31.10 5.41 0.57
N ASP A 513 -30.80 5.37 1.88
CA ASP A 513 -30.79 6.55 2.73
C ASP A 513 -29.68 7.53 2.34
N LEU A 514 -28.48 7.02 2.06
CA LEU A 514 -27.34 7.84 1.63
C LEU A 514 -27.57 8.47 0.26
N VAL A 515 -28.15 7.75 -0.71
CA VAL A 515 -28.54 8.31 -2.01
C VAL A 515 -29.54 9.44 -1.80
N TRP A 516 -30.58 9.21 -0.99
CA TRP A 516 -31.60 10.20 -0.68
C TRP A 516 -31.02 11.49 -0.07
N CYS A 517 -30.05 11.35 0.83
CA CYS A 517 -29.32 12.46 1.45
C CYS A 517 -28.56 13.28 0.40
N ASN A 518 -27.76 12.62 -0.43
CA ASN A 518 -26.91 13.28 -1.41
C ASN A 518 -27.71 14.01 -2.48
N GLU A 519 -28.83 13.43 -2.93
CA GLU A 519 -29.76 14.07 -3.88
C GLU A 519 -30.46 15.33 -3.32
N ARG A 520 -30.39 15.57 -2.00
CA ARG A 520 -30.98 16.74 -1.30
C ARG A 520 -29.94 17.66 -0.69
N GLY A 521 -28.70 17.60 -1.16
CA GLY A 521 -27.62 18.47 -0.70
C GLY A 521 -27.11 18.18 0.71
N VAL A 522 -27.37 16.97 1.24
CA VAL A 522 -26.68 16.42 2.41
C VAL A 522 -25.56 15.54 1.89
N LEU A 523 -24.40 16.15 1.68
CA LEU A 523 -23.28 15.56 0.93
C LEU A 523 -22.44 14.66 1.85
N THR A 524 -22.69 13.35 1.80
CA THR A 524 -22.15 12.38 2.77
C THR A 524 -20.69 12.02 2.47
N LEU A 525 -19.83 12.17 3.47
CA LEU A 525 -18.40 11.86 3.38
C LEU A 525 -18.04 10.48 3.93
N ASN A 526 -18.66 10.12 5.06
CA ASN A 526 -18.30 8.92 5.82
C ASN A 526 -19.55 8.42 6.59
N SER A 527 -19.67 7.11 6.75
CA SER A 527 -20.83 6.49 7.38
C SER A 527 -20.54 5.06 7.82
N GLN A 528 -21.18 4.60 8.90
CA GLN A 528 -21.29 3.17 9.22
C GLN A 528 -22.69 2.85 9.75
N PRO A 529 -23.23 1.65 9.47
CA PRO A 529 -24.52 1.22 9.97
C PRO A 529 -24.46 0.90 11.49
N SER A 530 -25.62 0.78 12.13
CA SER A 530 -25.69 0.21 13.48
C SER A 530 -25.56 -1.31 13.42
N VAL A 531 -24.70 -1.88 14.27
CA VAL A 531 -24.50 -3.33 14.38
C VAL A 531 -24.63 -3.76 15.83
N ASN A 532 -25.51 -4.73 16.08
CA ASN A 532 -25.76 -5.28 17.41
C ASN A 532 -25.32 -6.74 17.47
N GLY A 533 -24.02 -6.96 17.65
CA GLY A 533 -23.46 -8.31 17.88
C GLY A 533 -23.43 -9.18 16.62
N ALA A 534 -22.94 -8.66 15.49
CA ALA A 534 -22.67 -9.50 14.33
C ALA A 534 -21.52 -10.48 14.64
N PRO A 535 -21.51 -11.71 14.11
CA PRO A 535 -20.37 -12.59 14.23
C PRO A 535 -19.09 -11.91 13.72
N SER A 536 -17.95 -12.12 14.38
CA SER A 536 -16.67 -11.54 13.96
C SER A 536 -16.20 -11.98 12.57
N THR A 537 -16.81 -13.04 12.03
CA THR A 537 -16.59 -13.57 10.68
C THR A 537 -17.61 -13.07 9.66
N ASP A 538 -18.47 -12.12 10.03
CA ASP A 538 -19.46 -11.53 9.11
C ASP A 538 -18.77 -10.88 7.89
N PRO A 539 -19.22 -11.14 6.65
CA PRO A 539 -18.54 -10.66 5.46
C PRO A 539 -18.62 -9.14 5.24
N LEU A 540 -19.59 -8.45 5.85
CA LEU A 540 -19.79 -7.02 5.70
C LEU A 540 -19.08 -6.24 6.82
N VAL A 541 -19.32 -6.65 8.07
CA VAL A 541 -18.92 -5.88 9.26
C VAL A 541 -17.96 -6.64 10.19
N GLY A 542 -17.64 -7.90 9.89
CA GLY A 542 -16.77 -8.73 10.71
C GLY A 542 -15.30 -8.31 10.67
N TRP A 543 -14.64 -8.42 11.83
CA TRP A 543 -13.21 -8.22 12.04
C TRP A 543 -12.75 -8.92 13.32
N GLY A 544 -11.44 -9.08 13.47
CA GLY A 544 -10.82 -9.66 14.66
C GLY A 544 -10.84 -11.19 14.68
N LYS A 545 -10.75 -11.77 15.87
CA LYS A 545 -10.63 -13.24 16.05
C LYS A 545 -11.96 -13.95 15.78
N PRO A 546 -11.99 -15.09 15.07
CA PRO A 546 -13.20 -15.90 14.92
C PRO A 546 -13.87 -16.29 16.24
N GLY A 547 -15.20 -16.37 16.22
CA GLY A 547 -16.02 -16.73 17.39
C GLY A 547 -16.32 -15.57 18.35
N GLY A 548 -15.96 -14.34 17.97
CA GLY A 548 -16.34 -13.12 18.67
C GLY A 548 -17.57 -12.45 18.09
N TYR A 549 -17.88 -11.27 18.63
CA TYR A 549 -19.00 -10.43 18.22
C TYR A 549 -18.54 -8.98 18.02
N CYS A 550 -18.96 -8.38 16.90
CA CYS A 550 -18.68 -7.01 16.51
C CYS A 550 -19.92 -6.13 16.72
N TYR A 551 -19.70 -4.89 17.13
CA TYR A 551 -20.73 -3.90 17.44
C TYR A 551 -20.37 -2.55 16.82
N GLN A 552 -21.37 -1.81 16.36
CA GLN A 552 -21.23 -0.48 15.78
C GLN A 552 -22.40 0.41 16.21
N LYS A 553 -22.11 1.65 16.61
CA LYS A 553 -23.09 2.75 16.62
C LYS A 553 -23.25 3.27 15.20
N ALA A 554 -24.47 3.67 14.81
CA ALA A 554 -24.64 4.32 13.53
C ALA A 554 -23.93 5.68 13.53
N TYR A 555 -23.25 5.99 12.42
CA TYR A 555 -22.49 7.21 12.23
C TYR A 555 -22.79 7.81 10.86
N LEU A 556 -22.89 9.13 10.80
CA LEU A 556 -23.00 9.89 9.56
C LEU A 556 -22.13 11.15 9.63
N GLU A 557 -21.33 11.35 8.60
CA GLU A 557 -20.54 12.56 8.37
C GLU A 557 -20.89 13.16 7.02
N CYS A 558 -21.16 14.46 6.98
CA CYS A 558 -21.59 15.13 5.76
C CYS A 558 -21.29 16.64 5.76
N PHE A 559 -21.22 17.22 4.56
CA PHE A 559 -21.38 18.65 4.37
C PHE A 559 -22.86 18.99 4.19
N ILE A 560 -23.35 19.97 4.95
CA ILE A 560 -24.72 20.49 4.86
C ILE A 560 -24.72 22.01 4.72
N SER A 561 -25.72 22.57 4.06
CA SER A 561 -25.87 24.03 3.98
C SER A 561 -26.02 24.67 5.36
N SER A 562 -25.60 25.94 5.50
CA SER A 562 -25.81 26.71 6.74
C SER A 562 -27.28 26.78 7.17
N ALA A 563 -28.22 26.76 6.21
CA ALA A 563 -29.65 26.72 6.51
C ALA A 563 -30.08 25.38 7.13
N ASN A 564 -29.58 24.25 6.61
CA ASN A 564 -29.78 22.92 7.21
C ASN A 564 -29.15 22.84 8.61
N ALA A 565 -27.95 23.40 8.80
CA ALA A 565 -27.31 23.42 10.11
C ALA A 565 -28.15 24.19 11.16
N ALA A 566 -28.71 25.35 10.78
CA ALA A 566 -29.60 26.11 11.65
C ALA A 566 -30.88 25.32 11.99
N SER A 567 -31.53 24.73 10.98
CA SER A 567 -32.74 23.90 11.19
C SER A 567 -32.46 22.72 12.11
N LEU A 568 -31.31 22.05 11.99
CA LEU A 568 -30.94 20.92 12.84
C LEU A 568 -30.79 21.33 14.31
N LEU A 569 -30.02 22.39 14.56
CA LEU A 569 -29.74 22.90 15.91
C LEU A 569 -31.00 23.34 16.67
N GLU A 570 -32.06 23.72 15.96
CA GLU A 570 -33.32 24.14 16.59
C GLU A 570 -34.14 22.99 17.20
N PHE A 571 -33.92 21.74 16.80
CA PHE A 571 -34.72 20.61 17.31
C PHE A 571 -33.92 19.45 17.88
N ILE A 572 -32.64 19.29 17.50
CA ILE A 572 -31.86 18.12 17.89
C ILE A 572 -31.70 18.01 19.41
N ASP A 573 -31.43 19.12 20.10
CA ASP A 573 -31.25 19.14 21.55
C ASP A 573 -32.55 18.88 22.33
N GLU A 574 -33.69 19.32 21.78
CA GLU A 574 -34.99 19.18 22.44
C GLU A 574 -35.63 17.80 22.21
N HIS A 575 -35.40 17.19 21.05
CA HIS A 575 -36.15 16.01 20.60
C HIS A 575 -35.30 14.73 20.56
N HIS A 576 -33.96 14.83 20.55
CA HIS A 576 -33.10 13.67 20.30
C HIS A 576 -31.88 13.60 21.23
N PRO A 577 -32.06 13.48 22.57
CA PRO A 577 -30.95 13.39 23.54
C PRO A 577 -30.06 12.15 23.37
N ARG A 578 -30.50 11.17 22.57
CA ARG A 578 -29.77 9.95 22.20
C ARG A 578 -28.69 10.22 21.13
N ILE A 579 -28.77 11.32 20.38
CA ILE A 579 -27.86 11.64 19.29
C ILE A 579 -26.74 12.56 19.78
N ASN A 580 -25.48 12.19 19.51
CA ASN A 580 -24.37 13.12 19.60
C ASN A 580 -24.11 13.77 18.26
N TYR A 581 -23.83 15.08 18.27
CA TYR A 581 -23.47 15.82 17.05
C TYR A 581 -22.26 16.73 17.26
N HIS A 582 -21.55 17.03 16.18
CA HIS A 582 -20.56 18.11 16.11
C HIS A 582 -20.68 18.78 14.74
N ILE A 583 -20.99 20.07 14.73
CA ILE A 583 -21.06 20.93 13.54
C ILE A 583 -19.92 21.94 13.60
N VAL A 584 -19.17 22.05 12.51
CA VAL A 584 -18.14 23.08 12.35
C VAL A 584 -18.15 23.66 10.94
N ASN A 585 -18.03 24.98 10.80
CA ASN A 585 -17.81 25.62 9.50
C ASN A 585 -16.33 25.89 9.24
N LYS A 586 -16.00 26.24 7.99
CA LYS A 586 -14.62 26.42 7.50
C LYS A 586 -13.76 27.31 8.40
N ASP A 587 -14.26 28.50 8.76
CA ASP A 587 -13.52 29.48 9.56
C ASP A 587 -13.62 29.24 11.08
N GLY A 588 -14.43 28.26 11.51
CA GLY A 588 -14.68 27.94 12.91
C GLY A 588 -15.57 28.95 13.65
N SER A 589 -16.18 29.92 12.95
CA SER A 589 -17.12 30.87 13.59
C SER A 589 -18.39 30.17 14.10
N MET A 590 -18.77 29.04 13.49
CA MET A 590 -19.72 28.09 14.02
C MET A 590 -18.99 26.80 14.36
N ASP A 591 -18.84 26.54 15.66
CA ASP A 591 -18.39 25.26 16.24
C ASP A 591 -19.35 24.93 17.39
N ARG A 592 -20.15 23.87 17.22
CA ARG A 592 -21.18 23.44 18.17
C ARG A 592 -21.18 21.93 18.29
N SER A 593 -21.17 21.44 19.53
CA SER A 593 -21.32 20.01 19.84
C SER A 593 -22.06 19.86 21.15
N ASN A 594 -22.80 18.75 21.29
CA ASN A 594 -23.40 18.32 22.55
C ASN A 594 -22.56 17.24 23.27
N ALA A 595 -21.38 16.89 22.76
CA ALA A 595 -20.43 16.01 23.42
C ALA A 595 -19.50 16.79 24.35
N GLU A 596 -18.98 16.13 25.38
CA GLU A 596 -17.93 16.69 26.23
C GLU A 596 -16.65 16.91 25.38
N ALA A 597 -16.08 18.12 25.46
CA ALA A 597 -15.09 18.61 24.51
C ALA A 597 -13.81 17.77 24.38
N THR A 598 -13.49 16.95 25.38
CA THR A 598 -12.26 16.14 25.46
C THR A 598 -12.53 14.64 25.58
N THR A 599 -13.79 14.23 25.53
CA THR A 599 -14.17 12.82 25.75
C THR A 599 -14.58 12.17 24.43
N PRO A 600 -13.79 11.21 23.93
CA PRO A 600 -14.11 10.50 22.69
C PRO A 600 -15.30 9.54 22.89
N ILE A 601 -16.08 9.36 21.84
CA ILE A 601 -17.21 8.42 21.80
C ILE A 601 -16.76 7.17 21.04
N ALA A 602 -16.71 6.02 21.71
CA ALA A 602 -16.49 4.74 21.02
C ALA A 602 -17.69 4.41 20.12
N VAL A 603 -17.42 4.13 18.84
CA VAL A 603 -18.44 3.84 17.83
C VAL A 603 -18.31 2.46 17.20
N THR A 604 -17.15 1.80 17.33
CA THR A 604 -16.97 0.40 16.90
C THR A 604 -16.17 -0.35 17.95
N TRP A 605 -16.70 -1.50 18.40
CA TRP A 605 -16.03 -2.37 19.37
C TRP A 605 -16.32 -3.84 19.12
N GLY A 606 -15.50 -4.71 19.72
CA GLY A 606 -15.60 -6.15 19.58
C GLY A 606 -15.30 -6.88 20.88
N VAL A 607 -15.98 -8.01 21.07
CA VAL A 607 -15.79 -8.92 22.20
C VAL A 607 -15.37 -10.27 21.64
N PHE A 608 -14.18 -10.74 22.03
CA PHE A 608 -13.55 -11.93 21.43
C PHE A 608 -13.23 -13.00 22.49
N PRO A 609 -13.29 -14.29 22.14
CA PRO A 609 -12.97 -15.36 23.08
C PRO A 609 -11.51 -15.30 23.57
N GLY A 610 -11.35 -15.15 24.88
CA GLY A 610 -10.05 -15.15 25.56
C GLY A 610 -9.24 -13.85 25.39
N ALA A 611 -9.90 -12.73 25.05
CA ALA A 611 -9.27 -11.41 24.92
C ALA A 611 -10.09 -10.33 25.64
N GLU A 612 -9.46 -9.20 25.95
CA GLU A 612 -10.14 -8.00 26.42
C GLU A 612 -11.00 -7.35 25.31
N ILE A 613 -11.87 -6.41 25.70
CA ILE A 613 -12.69 -5.65 24.74
C ILE A 613 -11.77 -4.76 23.92
N ALA A 614 -11.92 -4.80 22.59
CA ALA A 614 -11.27 -3.86 21.69
C ALA A 614 -12.25 -2.84 21.16
N GLN A 615 -11.85 -1.57 21.11
CA GLN A 615 -12.68 -0.46 20.63
C GLN A 615 -11.90 0.39 19.61
N PRO A 616 -11.69 -0.13 18.39
CA PRO A 616 -10.72 0.43 17.45
C PRO A 616 -11.12 1.72 16.76
N THR A 617 -12.35 2.19 16.97
CA THR A 617 -12.88 3.37 16.27
C THR A 617 -13.66 4.27 17.21
N VAL A 618 -13.27 5.54 17.22
CA VAL A 618 -13.88 6.59 18.05
C VAL A 618 -14.27 7.81 17.22
N VAL A 619 -15.18 8.61 17.76
CA VAL A 619 -15.47 9.98 17.33
C VAL A 619 -14.93 10.92 18.41
N ASP A 620 -13.95 11.75 18.05
CA ASP A 620 -13.25 12.65 18.98
C ASP A 620 -13.39 14.12 18.55
N PRO A 621 -13.96 15.01 19.39
CA PRO A 621 -14.18 16.42 19.02
C PRO A 621 -12.91 17.20 18.68
N ILE A 622 -11.76 16.89 19.31
CA ILE A 622 -10.49 17.59 19.02
C ILE A 622 -9.94 17.15 17.67
N SER A 623 -9.91 15.84 17.42
CA SER A 623 -9.49 15.26 16.14
C SER A 623 -10.39 15.73 15.00
N PHE A 624 -11.69 15.94 15.24
CA PHE A 624 -12.63 16.46 14.24
C PHE A 624 -12.27 17.88 13.77
N ARG A 625 -11.83 18.76 14.70
CA ARG A 625 -11.37 20.11 14.34
C ARG A 625 -10.11 20.09 13.48
N VAL A 626 -9.21 19.14 13.73
CA VAL A 626 -8.01 18.95 12.89
C VAL A 626 -8.39 18.41 11.50
N TRP A 627 -9.30 17.43 11.48
CA TRP A 627 -9.82 16.85 10.25
C TRP A 627 -10.51 17.88 9.36
N ARG A 628 -11.28 18.80 9.96
CA ARG A 628 -12.00 19.87 9.27
C ARG A 628 -11.15 20.55 8.20
N ASP A 629 -9.94 20.99 8.55
CA ASP A 629 -9.10 21.76 7.63
C ASP A 629 -8.75 20.95 6.37
N GLU A 630 -8.45 19.67 6.53
CA GLU A 630 -8.23 18.75 5.40
C GLU A 630 -9.52 18.48 4.62
N ALA A 631 -10.64 18.26 5.31
CA ALA A 631 -11.93 18.01 4.68
C ALA A 631 -12.37 19.16 3.76
N TYR A 632 -12.18 20.42 4.20
CA TYR A 632 -12.48 21.60 3.39
C TYR A 632 -11.48 21.78 2.25
N ASP A 633 -10.19 21.59 2.49
CA ASP A 633 -9.14 21.70 1.47
C ASP A 633 -9.40 20.79 0.24
N MET A 634 -9.99 19.60 0.44
CA MET A 634 -10.28 18.66 -0.64
C MET A 634 -11.22 19.25 -1.70
N TRP A 635 -12.18 20.10 -1.31
CA TRP A 635 -13.06 20.77 -2.26
C TRP A 635 -12.26 21.57 -3.28
N MET A 636 -11.30 22.36 -2.82
CA MET A 636 -10.56 23.26 -3.70
C MET A 636 -9.40 22.58 -4.41
N LYS A 637 -8.61 21.80 -3.68
CA LYS A 637 -7.38 21.18 -4.19
C LYS A 637 -7.63 20.02 -5.14
N ASN A 638 -8.73 19.28 -4.94
CA ASN A 638 -8.97 18.04 -5.67
C ASN A 638 -10.20 18.13 -6.60
N TRP A 639 -11.22 18.93 -6.26
CA TRP A 639 -12.41 19.07 -7.12
C TRP A 639 -12.42 20.37 -7.94
N ALA A 640 -12.31 21.53 -7.32
CA ALA A 640 -12.41 22.82 -8.01
C ALA A 640 -11.28 23.01 -9.05
N TYR A 641 -10.09 22.46 -8.76
CA TYR A 641 -8.93 22.43 -9.66
C TYR A 641 -9.21 21.74 -11.02
N LEU A 642 -10.23 20.87 -11.09
CA LEU A 642 -10.61 20.24 -12.35
C LEU A 642 -11.18 21.25 -13.35
N TYR A 643 -11.72 22.37 -12.88
CA TYR A 643 -12.39 23.37 -13.71
C TYR A 643 -11.58 24.67 -13.85
N PRO A 644 -11.76 25.44 -14.94
CA PRO A 644 -11.21 26.79 -15.04
C PRO A 644 -11.71 27.69 -13.90
N ALA A 645 -10.84 28.54 -13.36
CA ALA A 645 -11.15 29.37 -12.19
C ALA A 645 -12.32 30.36 -12.41
N ASP A 646 -12.56 30.76 -13.66
CA ASP A 646 -13.63 31.65 -14.10
C ASP A 646 -14.91 30.91 -14.54
N SER A 647 -14.95 29.58 -14.41
CA SER A 647 -16.10 28.79 -14.82
C SER A 647 -17.18 28.70 -13.75
N ARG A 648 -18.44 28.52 -14.19
CA ARG A 648 -19.57 28.26 -13.28
C ARG A 648 -19.34 27.02 -12.40
N SER A 649 -18.70 25.98 -12.93
CA SER A 649 -18.39 24.77 -12.16
C SER A 649 -17.48 25.06 -10.96
N HIS A 650 -16.46 25.91 -11.16
CA HIS A 650 -15.55 26.32 -10.09
C HIS A 650 -16.28 27.17 -9.04
N GLU A 651 -17.17 28.07 -9.47
CA GLU A 651 -18.01 28.86 -8.57
C GLU A 651 -18.93 27.98 -7.71
N VAL A 652 -19.58 26.97 -8.28
CA VAL A 652 -20.47 26.05 -7.54
C VAL A 652 -19.71 25.32 -6.43
N ILE A 653 -18.52 24.80 -6.73
CA ILE A 653 -17.67 24.15 -5.71
C ILE A 653 -17.22 25.15 -4.64
N THR A 654 -16.87 26.37 -5.06
CA THR A 654 -16.49 27.45 -4.13
C THR A 654 -17.65 27.84 -3.21
N GLU A 655 -18.88 27.91 -3.73
CA GLU A 655 -20.09 28.20 -2.96
C GLU A 655 -20.30 27.16 -1.85
N ILE A 656 -20.13 25.87 -2.17
CA ILE A 656 -20.20 24.79 -1.18
C ILE A 656 -19.09 24.96 -0.14
N HIS A 657 -17.85 25.14 -0.58
CA HIS A 657 -16.68 25.29 0.28
C HIS A 657 -16.81 26.46 1.29
N GLU A 658 -17.39 27.59 0.89
CA GLU A 658 -17.53 28.76 1.78
C GLU A 658 -18.80 28.72 2.66
N SER A 659 -19.89 28.09 2.20
CA SER A 659 -21.20 28.21 2.86
C SER A 659 -21.69 26.95 3.59
N PHE A 660 -21.10 25.79 3.32
CA PHE A 660 -21.49 24.53 3.95
C PHE A 660 -20.75 24.32 5.26
N CYS A 661 -21.37 23.55 6.15
CA CYS A 661 -20.86 23.16 7.45
C CYS A 661 -20.59 21.66 7.44
N LEU A 662 -19.47 21.26 8.03
CA LEU A 662 -19.16 19.86 8.26
C LEU A 662 -19.90 19.38 9.53
N LEU A 663 -20.67 18.30 9.40
CA LEU A 663 -21.49 17.72 10.45
C LEU A 663 -21.09 16.27 10.69
N THR A 664 -21.01 15.87 11.96
CA THR A 664 -21.03 14.46 12.38
C THR A 664 -22.24 14.19 13.25
N LEU A 665 -22.84 13.01 13.08
CA LEU A 665 -23.93 12.48 13.91
C LEU A 665 -23.58 11.06 14.36
N VAL A 666 -23.83 10.77 15.64
CA VAL A 666 -23.70 9.44 16.24
C VAL A 666 -25.00 9.08 16.92
N ASP A 667 -25.57 7.93 16.57
CA ASP A 667 -26.67 7.34 17.30
C ASP A 667 -26.16 6.39 18.39
N ASN A 668 -26.38 6.75 19.66
CA ASN A 668 -25.84 6.00 20.79
C ASN A 668 -26.54 4.67 21.09
N ASP A 669 -27.79 4.48 20.69
CA ASP A 669 -28.49 3.21 20.95
C ASP A 669 -28.41 2.30 19.73
N PHE A 670 -27.29 1.57 19.71
CA PHE A 670 -26.96 0.55 18.73
C PHE A 670 -27.85 -0.70 18.80
N VAL A 671 -28.74 -0.80 19.80
CA VAL A 671 -29.60 -1.98 19.99
C VAL A 671 -30.85 -1.89 19.12
N HIS A 672 -31.42 -0.69 18.98
CA HIS A 672 -32.60 -0.42 18.16
C HIS A 672 -32.24 0.15 16.79
N PRO A 673 -33.17 0.12 15.82
CA PRO A 673 -32.96 0.77 14.53
C PRO A 673 -32.50 2.22 14.68
N SER A 674 -31.52 2.59 13.86
CA SER A 674 -30.96 3.95 13.85
C SER A 674 -32.01 4.98 13.43
N ILE A 675 -32.04 6.11 14.12
CA ILE A 675 -32.92 7.25 13.78
C ILE A 675 -32.18 8.35 13.02
N LEU A 676 -30.90 8.17 12.68
CA LEU A 676 -30.09 9.22 12.03
C LEU A 676 -30.76 9.78 10.77
N PHE A 677 -31.26 8.91 9.90
CA PHE A 677 -31.88 9.34 8.65
C PHE A 677 -33.26 9.96 8.85
N GLU A 678 -33.97 9.64 9.93
CA GLU A 678 -35.20 10.33 10.31
C GLU A 678 -34.90 11.77 10.75
N VAL A 679 -33.85 11.96 11.56
CA VAL A 679 -33.36 13.28 11.98
C VAL A 679 -32.94 14.11 10.77
N VAL A 680 -32.19 13.53 9.83
CA VAL A 680 -31.76 14.23 8.60
C VAL A 680 -32.97 14.59 7.73
N ARG A 681 -33.96 13.70 7.58
CA ARG A 681 -35.19 14.00 6.84
C ARG A 681 -35.99 15.16 7.45
N GLU A 682 -36.13 15.17 8.77
CA GLU A 682 -36.83 16.24 9.48
C GLU A 682 -36.07 17.57 9.36
N MET A 683 -34.73 17.55 9.43
CA MET A 683 -33.89 18.73 9.17
C MET A 683 -34.17 19.32 7.78
N VAL A 684 -34.09 18.49 6.73
CA VAL A 684 -34.32 18.94 5.34
C VAL A 684 -35.73 19.50 5.18
N LYS A 685 -36.75 18.79 5.68
CA LYS A 685 -38.15 19.22 5.63
C LYS A 685 -38.38 20.57 6.31
N ARG A 686 -37.75 20.82 7.46
CA ARG A 686 -37.83 22.12 8.17
C ARG A 686 -37.18 23.24 7.38
N THR A 687 -36.04 22.97 6.76
CA THR A 687 -35.35 23.95 5.89
C THR A 687 -36.19 24.28 4.67
N GLU A 688 -36.76 23.28 3.98
CA GLU A 688 -37.64 23.48 2.83
C GLU A 688 -38.86 24.34 3.20
N ALA A 689 -39.54 24.02 4.31
CA ALA A 689 -40.68 24.80 4.79
C ALA A 689 -40.31 26.26 5.09
N ARG A 690 -39.12 26.51 5.64
CA ARG A 690 -38.59 27.85 5.92
C ARG A 690 -38.34 28.63 4.63
N ASN A 691 -37.70 27.99 3.65
CA ASN A 691 -37.41 28.61 2.35
C ASN A 691 -38.71 28.98 1.63
N SER A 692 -39.69 28.07 1.55
CA SER A 692 -40.99 28.35 0.95
C SER A 692 -41.74 29.49 1.66
N SER A 693 -41.67 29.55 2.99
CA SER A 693 -42.29 30.65 3.76
C SER A 693 -41.62 32.01 3.51
N THR A 694 -40.31 32.01 3.24
CA THR A 694 -39.51 33.21 2.97
C THR A 694 -39.77 33.71 1.55
N GLU A 695 -39.81 32.82 0.57
CA GLU A 695 -40.19 33.13 -0.81
C GLU A 695 -41.61 33.68 -0.92
N ALA A 696 -42.57 33.08 -0.21
CA ALA A 696 -43.94 33.57 -0.13
C ALA A 696 -44.02 34.99 0.46
N LYS A 697 -43.22 35.29 1.50
CA LYS A 697 -43.13 36.64 2.08
C LYS A 697 -42.48 37.64 1.12
N VAL A 698 -41.43 37.25 0.39
CA VAL A 698 -40.76 38.13 -0.59
C VAL A 698 -41.69 38.42 -1.78
N GLN A 699 -42.45 37.43 -2.26
CA GLN A 699 -43.46 37.63 -3.31
C GLN A 699 -44.61 38.51 -2.83
N ALA A 700 -45.09 38.34 -1.59
CA ALA A 700 -46.12 39.20 -0.99
C ALA A 700 -45.66 40.63 -0.68
N THR A 701 -44.35 40.90 -0.66
CA THR A 701 -43.79 42.25 -0.47
C THR A 701 -43.46 42.93 -1.81
N LYS A 702 -43.44 42.15 -2.92
CA LYS A 702 -43.23 42.64 -4.29
C LYS A 702 -44.54 42.81 -5.08
N ALA A 703 -45.64 42.21 -4.61
CA ALA A 703 -47.00 42.43 -5.08
C ALA A 703 -47.65 43.57 -4.26
#